data_AF-A0A088S036-F1
#
_entry.id   AF-A0A088S036-F1
#
_cell.length_a   1.000
_cell.length_b   1.000
_cell.length_c   1.000
_cell.angle_alpha   90.00
_cell.angle_beta   90.00
_cell.angle_gamma   90.00
#
_symmetry.space_group_name_H-M   'P 1'
#
loop_
_entity.id
_entity.type
_entity.pdbx_description
1 polymer ?
#
loop_
_entity_poly.entity_id
_entity_poly.type
_entity_poly.pdbx_seq_one_letter_code
_entity_poly.pdbx_strand_id
1 'polypeptide(L)'
;MSLYAVSISLGASSSYVAVAPVSSTTGTAVVPDTAPIKVIANSSGHRNTPVVAALMEQELLFGDNALHQYSRQPQKVVPYLFAYAAAAASIADAQHLREAEADDTTEPEVVTSDLLQVIEAASKQKYQGHCRLTQAASGKRRLGFEYTSGSDGDPVTSFISAEDLFIGFLNHIKEHSVDGVCGLTTTTGSGDAASSTTRLFLTLVVPRYALPGTAGCAHVDHRGRTVEWLKEAVQSSHLSSVVLSTSVVFSDEAVVAAYDAATEERRVPRLLSTAPHNMLVVDWGAHSLCLSLLCSRGGTLVCPPRHHSVPYRCFTKGSSAVGEGYFAVGTCSGGDALDVALAERVAAQYMTQQRRLFASPSRNFSALLRLNHTLPTIGSTEHPATQLLHEVIPPRSMRRLALLIAEKKVSLNTNPQATSVAVEAEAFYEGMDLMDTQTMTKNKLENAIRSEWGLVDMFNNALQAFSEKYKDTWAEGSVDTVLLAGGMCQMASLTKVLAASIQSPGQRSLFAAGVRVLDSSLMGNGVCADELPSVGGCQQSCLVAESYRRKRSALSQQSRKGAGKLQAAVAAQVAETATSVWEALTKDSDDDDSSGEEAIQGEFMNDPHSGLFLARNVYLYVGDAAALTSAATQQLPYASLRVLLAHSAALPCRVALPWSPGSTEARVVLYLFTDAHDTPSTVPAGDLVEVRPVNCSGVVLSAATAVARDGTLSPLCLIVTAQAKWNEVSERVVQVSMQLVRVPSVSGTNIASLVLTPAIVCSTSEFVLQ
;
A
#
# COMPACT_ATOMS: atom_id res chain seq x y z
N MET A 1 0.93 -20.90 21.56
CA MET A 1 0.14 -19.81 20.97
C MET A 1 0.72 -19.54 19.61
N SER A 2 -0.03 -19.84 18.56
CA SER A 2 0.39 -19.59 17.18
C SER A 2 0.02 -18.17 16.80
N LEU A 3 0.95 -17.45 16.17
CA LEU A 3 0.75 -16.06 15.74
C LEU A 3 0.89 -16.01 14.23
N TYR A 4 -0.04 -15.33 13.56
CA TYR A 4 0.00 -15.09 12.13
C TYR A 4 -0.13 -13.60 11.83
N ALA A 5 0.63 -13.14 10.86
CA ALA A 5 0.42 -11.87 10.19
C ALA A 5 -0.49 -12.14 9.00
N VAL A 6 -1.57 -11.38 8.87
CA VAL A 6 -2.59 -11.53 7.84
C VAL A 6 -2.87 -10.18 7.22
N SER A 7 -3.00 -10.15 5.91
CA SER A 7 -3.36 -8.96 5.15
C SER A 7 -4.53 -9.27 4.25
N ILE A 8 -5.55 -8.40 4.26
CA ILE A 8 -6.67 -8.44 3.33
C ILE A 8 -6.59 -7.16 2.50
N SER A 9 -6.20 -7.30 1.23
CA SER A 9 -6.24 -6.22 0.26
C SER A 9 -7.63 -6.13 -0.36
N LEU A 10 -8.22 -4.93 -0.36
CA LEU A 10 -9.57 -4.64 -0.81
C LEU A 10 -9.51 -3.76 -2.06
N GLY A 11 -9.33 -4.39 -3.23
CA GLY A 11 -9.50 -3.71 -4.50
C GLY A 11 -10.97 -3.50 -4.85
N ALA A 12 -11.23 -2.77 -5.94
CA ALA A 12 -12.60 -2.58 -6.39
C ALA A 12 -13.24 -3.88 -6.85
N SER A 13 -12.57 -4.65 -7.71
CA SER A 13 -13.12 -5.88 -8.30
C SER A 13 -12.70 -7.15 -7.56
N SER A 14 -11.57 -7.11 -6.85
CA SER A 14 -10.88 -8.29 -6.34
C SER A 14 -10.26 -8.00 -4.97
N SER A 15 -10.31 -8.99 -4.09
CA SER A 15 -9.63 -9.02 -2.81
C SER A 15 -8.58 -10.14 -2.78
N TYR A 16 -7.47 -9.88 -2.10
CA TYR A 16 -6.34 -10.80 -1.97
C TYR A 16 -5.98 -10.97 -0.51
N VAL A 17 -5.68 -12.19 -0.11
CA VAL A 17 -5.26 -12.51 1.26
C VAL A 17 -3.80 -12.93 1.24
N ALA A 18 -2.97 -12.29 2.05
CA ALA A 18 -1.60 -12.71 2.29
C ALA A 18 -1.38 -13.09 3.75
N VAL A 19 -0.63 -14.16 3.99
CA VAL A 19 -0.39 -14.72 5.32
C VAL A 19 1.09 -15.03 5.51
N ALA A 20 1.60 -14.74 6.70
CA ALA A 20 2.91 -15.18 7.17
C ALA A 20 2.84 -15.71 8.61
N PRO A 21 3.40 -16.89 8.89
CA PRO A 21 3.52 -17.37 10.26
C PRO A 21 4.59 -16.57 11.01
N VAL A 22 4.30 -16.20 12.26
CA VAL A 22 5.21 -15.41 13.09
C VAL A 22 5.97 -16.37 14.03
N SER A 23 7.07 -16.96 13.54
CA SER A 23 7.80 -18.09 14.16
C SER A 23 8.34 -17.85 15.57
N SER A 24 7.96 -18.67 16.56
CA SER A 24 8.51 -18.62 17.93
C SER A 24 9.93 -19.20 18.02
N THR A 25 10.96 -18.38 17.85
CA THR A 25 12.34 -18.78 18.17
C THR A 25 12.55 -18.76 19.69
N THR A 26 12.12 -19.81 20.37
CA THR A 26 12.70 -20.18 21.67
C THR A 26 14.08 -20.79 21.41
N GLY A 27 15.13 -19.97 21.50
CA GLY A 27 16.52 -20.42 21.53
C GLY A 27 17.25 -20.28 20.19
N THR A 28 18.40 -19.61 20.24
CA THR A 28 19.30 -19.22 19.13
C THR A 28 18.78 -18.09 18.23
N ALA A 29 19.49 -16.96 18.27
CA ALA A 29 19.28 -15.79 17.43
C ALA A 29 19.70 -16.11 15.99
N VAL A 30 18.86 -16.85 15.30
CA VAL A 30 18.82 -16.82 13.83
C VAL A 30 18.11 -15.51 13.50
N VAL A 31 18.78 -14.64 12.74
CA VAL A 31 18.16 -13.49 12.07
C VAL A 31 16.85 -13.99 11.44
N PRO A 32 15.70 -13.32 11.62
CA PRO A 32 14.50 -13.76 10.94
C PRO A 32 14.77 -13.62 9.44
N ASP A 33 15.11 -14.73 8.78
CA ASP A 33 14.64 -14.92 7.41
C ASP A 33 13.12 -14.75 7.54
N THR A 34 12.62 -13.61 7.09
CA THR A 34 11.20 -13.30 7.07
C THR A 34 10.48 -14.52 6.53
N ALA A 35 9.58 -15.11 7.32
CA ALA A 35 8.82 -16.25 6.84
C ALA A 35 8.18 -15.83 5.50
N PRO A 36 8.34 -16.63 4.42
CA PRO A 36 7.96 -16.18 3.10
C PRO A 36 6.48 -15.82 3.11
N ILE A 37 6.16 -14.54 2.87
CA ILE A 37 4.79 -14.06 2.78
C ILE A 37 4.13 -14.80 1.61
N LYS A 38 3.00 -15.46 1.88
CA LYS A 38 2.26 -16.22 0.87
C LYS A 38 0.92 -15.57 0.60
N VAL A 39 0.65 -15.29 -0.67
CA VAL A 39 -0.71 -14.95 -1.11
C VAL A 39 -1.50 -16.24 -1.24
N ILE A 40 -2.66 -16.27 -0.61
CA ILE A 40 -3.46 -17.46 -0.36
C ILE A 40 -4.59 -17.58 -1.38
N ALA A 41 -4.84 -18.80 -1.83
CA ALA A 41 -6.01 -19.12 -2.62
C ALA A 41 -7.24 -19.32 -1.73
N ASN A 42 -8.39 -18.84 -2.19
CA ASN A 42 -9.68 -19.10 -1.56
C ASN A 42 -10.09 -20.58 -1.74
N SER A 43 -11.23 -20.97 -1.18
CA SER A 43 -11.77 -22.34 -1.28
C SER A 43 -12.03 -22.81 -2.71
N SER A 44 -12.18 -21.89 -3.67
CA SER A 44 -12.34 -22.20 -5.11
C SER A 44 -11.00 -22.42 -5.83
N GLY A 45 -9.86 -22.22 -5.13
CA GLY A 45 -8.53 -22.34 -5.71
C GLY A 45 -8.02 -21.06 -6.39
N HIS A 46 -8.73 -19.94 -6.27
CA HIS A 46 -8.35 -18.66 -6.84
C HIS A 46 -7.62 -17.78 -5.81
N ARG A 47 -6.49 -17.17 -6.17
CA ARG A 47 -5.74 -16.23 -5.28
C ARG A 47 -6.45 -14.89 -5.09
N ASN A 48 -7.46 -14.62 -5.91
CA ASN A 48 -8.34 -13.47 -5.81
C ASN A 48 -9.77 -13.92 -5.46
N THR A 49 -10.45 -13.14 -4.63
CA THR A 49 -11.89 -13.30 -4.38
C THR A 49 -12.63 -12.08 -4.95
N PRO A 50 -13.63 -12.25 -5.84
CA PRO A 50 -14.41 -11.13 -6.36
C PRO A 50 -15.07 -10.31 -5.25
N VAL A 51 -14.95 -8.98 -5.30
CA VAL A 51 -15.55 -8.06 -4.31
C VAL A 51 -16.98 -7.74 -4.75
N VAL A 52 -17.82 -8.77 -4.68
CA VAL A 52 -19.20 -8.79 -5.19
C VAL A 52 -20.09 -9.54 -4.20
N ALA A 53 -21.33 -9.07 -4.04
CA ALA A 53 -22.38 -9.79 -3.33
C ALA A 53 -23.62 -10.01 -4.21
N ALA A 54 -24.40 -11.04 -3.91
CA ALA A 54 -25.72 -11.25 -4.47
C ALA A 54 -26.75 -11.44 -3.36
N LEU A 55 -27.80 -10.62 -3.40
CA LEU A 55 -28.88 -10.55 -2.42
C LEU A 55 -30.00 -11.51 -2.84
N MET A 56 -29.87 -12.81 -2.52
CA MET A 56 -30.87 -13.82 -2.87
C MET A 56 -31.97 -13.88 -1.80
N GLU A 57 -33.07 -14.57 -2.10
CA GLU A 57 -34.24 -14.59 -1.22
C GLU A 57 -34.00 -15.32 0.11
N GLN A 58 -33.13 -16.34 0.09
CA GLN A 58 -32.85 -17.21 1.23
C GLN A 58 -31.45 -17.01 1.82
N GLU A 59 -30.51 -16.46 1.05
CA GLU A 59 -29.11 -16.34 1.44
C GLU A 59 -28.41 -15.16 0.79
N LEU A 60 -27.32 -14.71 1.41
CA LEU A 60 -26.38 -13.76 0.83
C LEU A 60 -25.21 -14.54 0.24
N LEU A 61 -24.96 -14.34 -1.05
CA LEU A 61 -23.80 -14.92 -1.72
C LEU A 61 -22.70 -13.87 -1.82
N PHE A 62 -21.44 -14.33 -1.77
CA PHE A 62 -20.25 -13.51 -1.96
C PHE A 62 -19.29 -14.17 -2.95
N GLY A 63 -18.32 -13.40 -3.45
CA GLY A 63 -17.24 -13.93 -4.29
C GLY A 63 -17.73 -14.46 -5.64
N ASP A 64 -17.16 -15.57 -6.08
CA ASP A 64 -17.48 -16.21 -7.37
C ASP A 64 -18.96 -16.59 -7.48
N ASN A 65 -19.55 -17.08 -6.38
CA ASN A 65 -20.96 -17.47 -6.33
C ASN A 65 -21.90 -16.29 -6.58
N ALA A 66 -21.58 -15.12 -6.03
CA ALA A 66 -22.31 -13.89 -6.30
C ALA A 66 -22.14 -13.43 -7.75
N LEU A 67 -20.91 -13.46 -8.25
CA LEU A 67 -20.59 -13.01 -9.61
C LEU A 67 -21.32 -13.85 -10.67
N HIS A 68 -21.46 -15.17 -10.46
CA HIS A 68 -22.21 -16.05 -11.35
C HIS A 68 -23.70 -15.67 -11.50
N GLN A 69 -24.30 -15.04 -10.48
CA GLN A 69 -25.68 -14.58 -10.56
C GLN A 69 -25.86 -13.38 -11.48
N TYR A 70 -24.81 -12.59 -11.73
CA TYR A 70 -24.90 -11.32 -12.47
C TYR A 70 -25.51 -11.47 -13.87
N SER A 71 -25.19 -12.56 -14.57
CA SER A 71 -25.75 -12.81 -15.90
C SER A 71 -27.27 -13.06 -15.89
N ARG A 72 -27.79 -13.67 -14.82
CA ARG A 72 -29.20 -14.10 -14.73
C ARG A 72 -30.06 -13.08 -13.98
N GLN A 73 -29.58 -12.58 -12.85
CA GLN A 73 -30.31 -11.72 -11.91
C GLN A 73 -29.45 -10.50 -11.55
N PRO A 74 -29.13 -9.63 -12.52
CA PRO A 74 -28.20 -8.51 -12.32
C PRO A 74 -28.71 -7.57 -11.21
N GLN A 75 -30.03 -7.38 -11.12
CA GLN A 75 -30.68 -6.50 -10.15
C GLN A 75 -30.50 -6.95 -8.69
N LYS A 76 -30.05 -8.19 -8.46
CA LYS A 76 -29.73 -8.73 -7.13
C LYS A 76 -28.23 -8.69 -6.82
N VAL A 77 -27.38 -8.28 -7.78
CA VAL A 77 -25.92 -8.31 -7.64
C VAL A 77 -25.37 -6.91 -7.36
N VAL A 78 -24.56 -6.80 -6.31
CA VAL A 78 -23.82 -5.59 -5.91
C VAL A 78 -22.35 -5.76 -6.32
N PRO A 79 -21.90 -5.16 -7.43
CA PRO A 79 -20.48 -5.11 -7.81
C PRO A 79 -19.74 -4.08 -6.96
N TYR A 80 -18.41 -4.15 -6.91
CA TYR A 80 -17.56 -3.19 -6.20
C TYR A 80 -17.99 -2.93 -4.75
N LEU A 81 -18.38 -4.00 -4.06
CA LEU A 81 -19.03 -3.97 -2.75
C LEU A 81 -18.27 -3.10 -1.73
N PHE A 82 -16.94 -3.23 -1.65
CA PHE A 82 -16.12 -2.39 -0.77
C PHE A 82 -16.20 -0.90 -1.13
N ALA A 83 -16.17 -0.56 -2.42
CA ALA A 83 -16.20 0.83 -2.86
C ALA A 83 -17.55 1.48 -2.52
N TYR A 84 -18.67 0.76 -2.70
CA TYR A 84 -19.98 1.26 -2.27
C TYR A 84 -20.08 1.43 -0.75
N ALA A 85 -19.51 0.50 0.04
CA ALA A 85 -19.44 0.65 1.49
C ALA A 85 -18.63 1.89 1.91
N ALA A 86 -17.48 2.11 1.28
CA ALA A 86 -16.65 3.29 1.54
C ALA A 86 -17.34 4.60 1.12
N ALA A 87 -18.09 4.60 0.01
CA ALA A 87 -18.91 5.75 -0.38
C ALA A 87 -20.05 6.03 0.61
N ALA A 88 -20.71 4.98 1.11
CA ALA A 88 -21.75 5.11 2.13
C ALA A 88 -21.19 5.67 3.45
N ALA A 89 -20.08 5.13 3.94
CA ALA A 89 -19.40 5.61 5.14
C ALA A 89 -18.97 7.08 4.99
N SER A 90 -18.37 7.44 3.85
CA SER A 90 -17.97 8.83 3.57
C SER A 90 -19.16 9.81 3.55
N ILE A 91 -20.35 9.37 3.13
CA ILE A 91 -21.57 10.20 3.16
C ILE A 91 -22.09 10.30 4.59
N ALA A 92 -22.08 9.21 5.36
CA ALA A 92 -22.48 9.21 6.77
C ALA A 92 -21.61 10.15 7.62
N ASP A 93 -20.28 10.09 7.46
CA ASP A 93 -19.34 10.98 8.14
C ASP A 93 -19.61 12.46 7.85
N ALA A 94 -19.82 12.80 6.57
CA ALA A 94 -20.12 14.16 6.15
C ALA A 94 -21.46 14.67 6.70
N GLN A 95 -22.44 13.77 6.88
CA GLN A 95 -23.73 14.10 7.49
C GLN A 95 -23.59 14.33 8.99
N HIS A 96 -22.82 13.50 9.70
CA HIS A 96 -22.55 13.67 11.14
C HIS A 96 -21.88 15.02 11.45
N LEU A 97 -20.92 15.45 10.64
CA LEU A 97 -20.29 16.77 10.80
C LEU A 97 -21.28 17.93 10.63
N ARG A 98 -22.17 17.84 9.64
CA ARG A 98 -23.20 18.88 9.42
C ARG A 98 -24.26 18.90 10.51
N GLU A 99 -24.66 17.75 11.04
CA GLU A 99 -25.62 17.66 12.15
C GLU A 99 -25.04 18.23 13.47
N ALA A 100 -23.72 18.21 13.63
CA ALA A 100 -23.05 18.89 14.74
C ALA A 100 -22.95 20.42 14.57
N GLU A 101 -23.05 20.93 13.34
CA GLU A 101 -22.89 22.35 12.98
C GLU A 101 -24.21 23.07 12.64
N ALA A 102 -25.34 22.34 12.51
CA ALA A 102 -26.59 22.91 12.03
C ALA A 102 -27.41 23.63 13.11
N ASP A 103 -27.79 24.88 12.81
CA ASP A 103 -28.92 25.60 13.42
C ASP A 103 -30.20 25.21 12.66
N ASP A 104 -31.31 25.02 13.38
CA ASP A 104 -32.48 24.17 13.07
C ASP A 104 -33.38 24.56 11.86
N THR A 105 -32.87 25.24 10.82
CA THR A 105 -33.71 25.92 9.80
C THR A 105 -33.38 25.71 8.32
N THR A 106 -32.39 24.88 7.96
CA THR A 106 -32.07 24.59 6.55
C THR A 106 -32.56 23.21 6.10
N GLU A 107 -33.32 23.15 5.00
CA GLU A 107 -33.72 21.88 4.39
C GLU A 107 -32.47 21.07 3.99
N PRO A 108 -32.47 19.75 4.22
CA PRO A 108 -31.30 18.92 3.97
C PRO A 108 -31.11 18.68 2.46
N GLU A 109 -30.10 19.34 1.90
CA GLU A 109 -29.59 19.06 0.57
C GLU A 109 -29.08 17.61 0.48
N VAL A 110 -29.39 16.90 -0.60
CA VAL A 110 -28.97 15.50 -0.80
C VAL A 110 -27.45 15.44 -0.91
N VAL A 111 -26.78 14.96 0.15
CA VAL A 111 -25.32 14.82 0.18
C VAL A 111 -24.93 13.66 -0.73
N THR A 112 -24.45 13.96 -1.94
CA THR A 112 -23.83 12.98 -2.83
C THR A 112 -22.31 13.04 -2.71
N SER A 113 -21.63 11.89 -2.57
CA SER A 113 -20.16 11.82 -2.62
C SER A 113 -19.67 11.68 -4.06
N ASP A 114 -18.58 12.38 -4.41
CA ASP A 114 -17.85 12.20 -5.68
C ASP A 114 -17.48 10.73 -5.92
N LEU A 115 -17.14 10.01 -4.83
CA LEU A 115 -16.81 8.59 -4.89
C LEU A 115 -18.01 7.76 -5.36
N LEU A 116 -19.22 8.07 -4.88
CA LEU A 116 -20.43 7.37 -5.29
C LEU A 116 -20.70 7.55 -6.79
N GLN A 117 -20.58 8.77 -7.31
CA GLN A 117 -20.78 9.05 -8.73
C GLN A 117 -19.77 8.30 -9.61
N VAL A 118 -18.53 8.23 -9.16
CA VAL A 118 -17.44 7.46 -9.78
C VAL A 118 -17.78 5.97 -9.85
N ILE A 119 -18.17 5.37 -8.72
CA ILE A 119 -18.48 3.94 -8.65
C ILE A 119 -19.72 3.60 -9.46
N GLU A 120 -20.75 4.44 -9.44
CA GLU A 120 -21.94 4.25 -10.26
C GLU A 120 -21.63 4.31 -11.75
N ALA A 121 -20.80 5.26 -12.18
CA ALA A 121 -20.39 5.37 -13.58
C ALA A 121 -19.63 4.11 -14.04
N ALA A 122 -18.69 3.63 -13.22
CA ALA A 122 -17.97 2.38 -13.47
C ALA A 122 -18.92 1.18 -13.51
N SER A 123 -19.86 1.10 -12.56
CA SER A 123 -20.82 0.00 -12.48
C SER A 123 -21.78 -0.01 -13.66
N LYS A 124 -22.19 1.16 -14.16
CA LYS A 124 -23.03 1.29 -15.36
C LYS A 124 -22.33 0.79 -16.62
N GLN A 125 -20.99 0.80 -16.65
CA GLN A 125 -20.22 0.36 -17.82
C GLN A 125 -20.21 -1.16 -17.98
N LYS A 126 -19.74 -1.93 -16.98
CA LYS A 126 -19.64 -3.40 -17.07
C LYS A 126 -20.83 -4.12 -16.43
N TYR A 127 -21.34 -3.55 -15.35
CA TYR A 127 -22.37 -4.16 -14.51
C TYR A 127 -23.78 -3.62 -14.80
N GLN A 128 -24.16 -3.47 -16.08
CA GLN A 128 -25.48 -2.96 -16.46
C GLN A 128 -26.64 -3.73 -15.78
N GLY A 129 -27.53 -2.99 -15.12
CA GLY A 129 -28.68 -3.54 -14.42
C GLY A 129 -28.37 -4.08 -13.01
N HIS A 130 -27.19 -3.82 -12.46
CA HIS A 130 -26.81 -4.17 -11.09
C HIS A 130 -27.78 -3.61 -10.02
N CYS A 131 -27.75 -4.20 -8.82
CA CYS A 131 -28.44 -3.71 -7.64
C CYS A 131 -27.87 -2.34 -7.24
N ARG A 132 -28.74 -1.33 -7.12
CA ARG A 132 -28.33 0.05 -6.86
C ARG A 132 -28.28 0.35 -5.38
N LEU A 133 -27.34 1.23 -5.00
CA LEU A 133 -27.35 1.82 -3.67
C LEU A 133 -28.58 2.73 -3.53
N THR A 134 -29.26 2.61 -2.39
CA THR A 134 -30.51 3.31 -2.05
C THR A 134 -30.43 3.80 -0.60
N GLN A 135 -31.33 4.70 -0.22
CA GLN A 135 -31.45 5.18 1.16
C GLN A 135 -32.56 4.41 1.88
N ALA A 136 -32.34 4.05 3.15
CA ALA A 136 -33.33 3.35 3.95
C ALA A 136 -34.62 4.18 4.12
N ALA A 137 -35.77 3.55 3.92
CA ALA A 137 -37.09 4.19 4.08
C ALA A 137 -37.43 4.57 5.53
N SER A 138 -36.74 4.01 6.52
CA SER A 138 -37.07 4.09 7.96
C SER A 138 -36.59 5.37 8.68
N GLY A 139 -36.29 6.45 7.94
CA GLY A 139 -35.94 7.76 8.51
C GLY A 139 -34.51 7.89 9.05
N LYS A 140 -33.77 6.79 9.23
CA LYS A 140 -32.31 6.84 9.40
C LYS A 140 -31.67 6.99 8.02
N ARG A 141 -30.84 8.01 7.81
CA ARG A 141 -30.15 8.31 6.53
C ARG A 141 -29.08 7.27 6.14
N ARG A 142 -29.29 5.99 6.45
CA ARG A 142 -28.35 4.89 6.17
C ARG A 142 -28.48 4.47 4.70
N LEU A 143 -27.35 4.37 4.01
CA LEU A 143 -27.26 3.92 2.63
C LEU A 143 -27.05 2.40 2.57
N GLY A 144 -27.67 1.75 1.60
CA GLY A 144 -27.66 0.30 1.48
C GLY A 144 -28.44 -0.20 0.27
N PHE A 145 -28.86 -1.46 0.33
CA PHE A 145 -29.45 -2.17 -0.79
C PHE A 145 -30.79 -2.79 -0.39
N GLU A 146 -31.80 -2.52 -1.21
CA GLU A 146 -33.09 -3.18 -1.12
C GLU A 146 -33.05 -4.54 -1.81
N TYR A 147 -33.64 -5.54 -1.16
CA TYR A 147 -33.78 -6.87 -1.69
C TYR A 147 -35.09 -7.51 -1.22
N THR A 148 -35.46 -8.63 -1.84
CA THR A 148 -36.62 -9.42 -1.43
C THR A 148 -36.14 -10.61 -0.63
N SER A 149 -36.57 -10.73 0.62
CA SER A 149 -36.30 -11.88 1.48
C SER A 149 -37.53 -12.77 1.56
N GLY A 150 -37.35 -14.08 1.35
CA GLY A 150 -38.40 -15.08 1.46
C GLY A 150 -38.06 -16.09 2.53
N SER A 151 -38.76 -16.05 3.65
CA SER A 151 -38.78 -17.13 4.64
C SER A 151 -40.22 -17.62 4.74
N ASP A 152 -40.51 -18.80 4.16
CA ASP A 152 -41.79 -19.53 4.18
C ASP A 152 -43.07 -18.66 4.26
N GLY A 153 -43.19 -17.66 3.37
CA GLY A 153 -44.29 -16.70 3.31
C GLY A 153 -44.18 -15.75 2.12
N ASP A 154 -45.06 -14.72 2.07
CA ASP A 154 -45.06 -13.71 1.01
C ASP A 154 -43.72 -12.95 0.97
N PRO A 155 -43.20 -12.58 -0.22
CA PRO A 155 -41.92 -11.90 -0.36
C PRO A 155 -41.94 -10.54 0.36
N VAL A 156 -41.06 -10.37 1.35
CA VAL A 156 -40.92 -9.12 2.11
C VAL A 156 -39.76 -8.32 1.54
N THR A 157 -40.01 -7.04 1.24
CA THR A 157 -38.93 -6.10 0.91
C THR A 157 -38.10 -5.84 2.16
N SER A 158 -36.82 -6.18 2.08
CA SER A 158 -35.82 -6.04 3.12
C SER A 158 -34.72 -5.08 2.69
N PHE A 159 -33.96 -4.59 3.66
CA PHE A 159 -32.86 -3.65 3.45
C PHE A 159 -31.62 -4.11 4.20
N ILE A 160 -30.45 -4.03 3.57
CA ILE A 160 -29.15 -4.26 4.20
C ILE A 160 -28.25 -3.05 3.95
N SER A 161 -27.59 -2.53 4.99
CA SER A 161 -26.68 -1.41 4.80
C SER A 161 -25.44 -1.84 4.00
N ALA A 162 -24.77 -0.88 3.36
CA ALA A 162 -23.54 -1.17 2.64
C ALA A 162 -22.42 -1.67 3.58
N GLU A 163 -22.36 -1.18 4.81
CA GLU A 163 -21.43 -1.62 5.86
C GLU A 163 -21.71 -3.05 6.33
N ASP A 164 -22.98 -3.39 6.60
CA ASP A 164 -23.38 -4.72 7.08
C ASP A 164 -23.12 -5.76 5.99
N LEU A 165 -23.35 -5.40 4.72
CA LEU A 165 -23.01 -6.23 3.57
C LEU A 165 -21.49 -6.42 3.44
N PHE A 166 -20.69 -5.40 3.75
CA PHE A 166 -19.22 -5.48 3.80
C PHE A 166 -18.71 -6.35 4.96
N ILE A 167 -19.33 -6.27 6.13
CA ILE A 167 -19.06 -7.19 7.26
C ILE A 167 -19.32 -8.64 6.83
N GLY A 168 -20.42 -8.90 6.12
CA GLY A 168 -20.70 -10.21 5.53
C GLY A 168 -19.61 -10.69 4.56
N PHE A 169 -19.05 -9.78 3.75
CA PHE A 169 -17.92 -10.10 2.88
C PHE A 169 -16.64 -10.42 3.67
N LEU A 170 -16.34 -9.71 4.76
CA LEU A 170 -15.20 -10.05 5.64
C LEU A 170 -15.37 -11.44 6.27
N ASN A 171 -16.59 -11.80 6.67
CA ASN A 171 -16.90 -13.14 7.16
C ASN A 171 -16.61 -14.21 6.09
N HIS A 172 -17.02 -13.95 4.85
CA HIS A 172 -16.72 -14.83 3.72
C HIS A 172 -15.21 -14.97 3.48
N ILE A 173 -14.44 -13.87 3.49
CA ILE A 173 -12.98 -13.93 3.33
C ILE A 173 -12.34 -14.73 4.46
N LYS A 174 -12.78 -14.55 5.71
CA LYS A 174 -12.30 -15.32 6.85
C LYS A 174 -12.50 -16.82 6.62
N GLU A 175 -13.74 -17.22 6.35
CA GLU A 175 -14.13 -18.62 6.20
C GLU A 175 -13.41 -19.30 5.03
N HIS A 176 -13.36 -18.64 3.87
CA HIS A 176 -12.90 -19.25 2.63
C HIS A 176 -11.42 -19.06 2.33
N SER A 177 -10.72 -18.13 3.01
CA SER A 177 -9.30 -17.85 2.74
C SER A 177 -8.41 -17.87 3.98
N VAL A 178 -8.90 -17.41 5.14
CA VAL A 178 -8.05 -17.25 6.35
C VAL A 178 -8.05 -18.49 7.23
N ASP A 179 -9.22 -19.07 7.48
CA ASP A 179 -9.41 -20.11 8.50
C ASP A 179 -8.55 -21.35 8.22
N GLY A 180 -8.61 -21.87 6.99
CA GLY A 180 -7.85 -23.04 6.59
C GLY A 180 -6.33 -22.86 6.70
N VAL A 181 -5.80 -21.67 6.33
CA VAL A 181 -4.36 -21.41 6.33
C VAL A 181 -3.81 -21.09 7.72
N CYS A 182 -4.61 -20.46 8.57
CA CYS A 182 -4.23 -20.14 9.94
C CYS A 182 -4.55 -21.27 10.94
N GLY A 183 -5.11 -22.39 10.47
CA GLY A 183 -5.50 -23.51 11.32
C GLY A 183 -6.59 -23.14 12.33
N LEU A 184 -7.51 -22.26 11.93
CA LEU A 184 -8.68 -21.89 12.72
C LEU A 184 -9.81 -22.88 12.45
N THR A 185 -10.54 -23.27 13.49
CA THR A 185 -11.76 -24.07 13.33
C THR A 185 -12.89 -23.17 12.83
N THR A 186 -13.65 -23.63 11.83
CA THR A 186 -14.80 -22.92 11.29
C THR A 186 -15.83 -22.68 12.40
N THR A 187 -15.91 -21.45 12.89
CA THR A 187 -16.90 -21.05 13.91
C THR A 187 -18.25 -20.87 13.22
N THR A 188 -18.94 -21.97 13.02
CA THR A 188 -20.35 -21.99 12.62
C THR A 188 -21.20 -22.02 13.89
N GLY A 189 -21.51 -20.84 14.44
CA GLY A 189 -22.52 -20.68 15.51
C GLY A 189 -22.00 -20.19 16.86
N SER A 190 -22.89 -19.49 17.56
CA SER A 190 -22.72 -18.80 18.86
C SER A 190 -22.52 -19.72 20.08
N GLY A 191 -21.89 -20.88 19.90
CA GLY A 191 -21.55 -21.80 20.99
C GLY A 191 -20.14 -21.52 21.49
N ASP A 192 -19.98 -21.40 22.82
CA ASP A 192 -18.72 -21.12 23.53
C ASP A 192 -17.48 -21.62 22.79
N ALA A 193 -16.81 -20.68 22.10
CA ALA A 193 -15.62 -20.95 21.34
C ALA A 193 -14.52 -21.45 22.29
N ALA A 194 -14.17 -22.74 22.18
CA ALA A 194 -12.93 -23.24 22.74
C ALA A 194 -11.82 -22.29 22.29
N SER A 195 -11.18 -21.59 23.24
CA SER A 195 -10.33 -20.44 22.91
C SER A 195 -9.25 -20.89 21.93
N SER A 196 -9.36 -20.49 20.67
CA SER A 196 -8.33 -20.74 19.67
C SER A 196 -7.00 -20.23 20.24
N THR A 197 -6.01 -21.11 20.31
CA THR A 197 -4.65 -20.71 20.72
C THR A 197 -3.93 -19.92 19.62
N THR A 198 -4.57 -19.78 18.46
CA THR A 198 -4.10 -18.99 17.32
C THR A 198 -4.62 -17.57 17.41
N ARG A 199 -3.75 -16.60 17.17
CA ARG A 199 -4.10 -15.18 17.07
C ARG A 199 -3.53 -14.54 15.82
N LEU A 200 -4.25 -13.55 15.31
CA LEU A 200 -3.91 -12.85 14.08
C LEU A 200 -3.53 -11.39 14.35
N PHE A 201 -2.56 -10.87 13.62
CA PHE A 201 -2.36 -9.44 13.39
C PHE A 201 -2.88 -9.16 11.98
N LEU A 202 -3.85 -8.27 11.86
CA LEU A 202 -4.56 -8.04 10.60
C LEU A 202 -4.25 -6.64 10.06
N THR A 203 -3.82 -6.56 8.81
CA THR A 203 -3.80 -5.32 8.04
C THR A 203 -4.90 -5.34 6.99
N LEU A 204 -5.81 -4.37 7.02
CA LEU A 204 -6.65 -4.07 5.86
C LEU A 204 -5.90 -3.11 4.94
N VAL A 205 -5.74 -3.51 3.68
CA VAL A 205 -5.13 -2.66 2.66
C VAL A 205 -6.22 -2.12 1.75
N VAL A 206 -6.38 -0.80 1.72
CA VAL A 206 -7.46 -0.14 1.01
C VAL A 206 -6.93 0.87 0.00
N PRO A 207 -7.58 1.01 -1.17
CA PRO A 207 -7.24 2.08 -2.08
C PRO A 207 -7.50 3.40 -1.41
N ARG A 208 -6.49 4.25 -1.42
CA ARG A 208 -6.58 5.59 -0.84
C ARG A 208 -7.69 6.43 -1.47
N TYR A 209 -8.12 6.09 -2.70
CA TYR A 209 -9.23 6.76 -3.34
C TYR A 209 -10.59 6.52 -2.66
N ALA A 210 -10.75 5.40 -1.97
CA ALA A 210 -12.01 5.04 -1.31
C ALA A 210 -12.27 5.88 -0.05
N LEU A 211 -11.26 6.64 0.43
CA LEU A 211 -11.33 7.39 1.68
C LEU A 211 -11.02 8.88 1.43
N PRO A 212 -11.86 9.61 0.69
CA PRO A 212 -11.62 11.02 0.32
C PRO A 212 -11.45 11.96 1.52
N GLY A 213 -12.06 11.68 2.68
CA GLY A 213 -11.84 12.44 3.91
C GLY A 213 -10.39 12.44 4.39
N THR A 214 -9.60 11.41 4.04
CA THR A 214 -8.16 11.35 4.34
C THR A 214 -7.29 12.08 3.32
N ALA A 215 -7.86 12.56 2.22
CA ALA A 215 -7.10 13.12 1.12
C ALA A 215 -6.47 14.48 1.48
N GLY A 216 -7.12 15.28 2.35
CA GLY A 216 -6.69 16.64 2.72
C GLY A 216 -5.87 16.78 4.00
N CYS A 217 -5.64 15.70 4.75
CA CYS A 217 -5.02 15.79 6.08
C CYS A 217 -3.68 15.04 6.13
N ALA A 218 -2.59 15.80 6.22
CA ALA A 218 -1.30 15.26 6.69
C ALA A 218 -1.37 14.86 8.18
N HIS A 219 -2.42 15.29 8.90
CA HIS A 219 -2.62 15.07 10.33
C HIS A 219 -3.21 13.69 10.65
N VAL A 220 -2.54 12.97 11.57
CA VAL A 220 -2.91 11.64 12.08
C VAL A 220 -4.34 11.61 12.64
N ASP A 221 -4.77 12.71 13.27
CA ASP A 221 -6.05 12.82 13.98
C ASP A 221 -7.28 12.73 13.06
N HIS A 222 -7.18 13.16 11.79
CA HIS A 222 -8.28 13.04 10.81
C HIS A 222 -8.21 11.72 10.02
N ARG A 223 -7.02 11.11 9.94
CA ARG A 223 -6.83 9.79 9.34
C ARG A 223 -7.50 8.71 10.20
N GLY A 224 -7.38 8.80 11.53
CA GLY A 224 -8.00 7.89 12.50
C GLY A 224 -9.52 7.77 12.28
N ARG A 225 -10.24 8.88 12.37
CA ARG A 225 -11.71 8.90 12.19
C ARG A 225 -12.18 8.31 10.85
N THR A 226 -11.52 8.65 9.75
CA THR A 226 -11.97 8.21 8.41
C THR A 226 -11.75 6.71 8.16
N VAL A 227 -10.81 6.07 8.85
CA VAL A 227 -10.55 4.62 8.72
C VAL A 227 -11.19 3.81 9.84
N GLU A 228 -11.78 4.46 10.85
CA GLU A 228 -12.26 3.78 12.05
C GLU A 228 -13.40 2.81 11.75
N TRP A 229 -14.33 3.19 10.86
CA TRP A 229 -15.42 2.31 10.41
C TRP A 229 -14.91 0.96 9.85
N LEU A 230 -13.68 0.91 9.29
CA LEU A 230 -13.07 -0.33 8.83
C LEU A 230 -12.63 -1.22 9.99
N LYS A 231 -12.08 -0.62 11.05
CA LYS A 231 -11.73 -1.34 12.27
C LYS A 231 -12.99 -1.85 12.97
N GLU A 232 -14.03 -1.01 13.05
CA GLU A 232 -15.35 -1.38 13.57
C GLU A 232 -16.00 -2.51 12.75
N ALA A 233 -15.86 -2.49 11.42
CA ALA A 233 -16.33 -3.57 10.56
C ALA A 233 -15.59 -4.89 10.85
N VAL A 234 -14.28 -4.84 11.10
CA VAL A 234 -13.51 -6.04 11.53
C VAL A 234 -13.99 -6.51 12.91
N GLN A 235 -14.20 -5.60 13.86
CA GLN A 235 -14.71 -5.92 15.20
C GLN A 235 -16.12 -6.52 15.17
N SER A 236 -16.96 -6.08 14.23
CA SER A 236 -18.32 -6.57 14.01
C SER A 236 -18.37 -7.86 13.18
N SER A 237 -17.25 -8.25 12.56
CA SER A 237 -17.11 -9.49 11.80
C SER A 237 -16.67 -10.67 12.67
N HIS A 238 -16.70 -11.87 12.12
CA HIS A 238 -16.19 -13.09 12.73
C HIS A 238 -14.66 -13.05 12.99
N LEU A 239 -13.94 -12.08 12.42
CA LEU A 239 -12.49 -11.90 12.65
C LEU A 239 -12.18 -11.39 14.07
N SER A 240 -13.11 -10.68 14.72
CA SER A 240 -12.91 -10.09 16.05
C SER A 240 -12.50 -11.10 17.12
N SER A 241 -13.00 -12.33 17.00
CA SER A 241 -12.69 -13.44 17.93
C SER A 241 -11.21 -13.88 17.91
N VAL A 242 -10.47 -13.60 16.83
CA VAL A 242 -9.11 -14.12 16.59
C VAL A 242 -8.05 -13.03 16.37
N VAL A 243 -8.45 -11.83 15.96
CA VAL A 243 -7.54 -10.69 15.71
C VAL A 243 -7.13 -10.01 17.02
N LEU A 244 -5.83 -9.78 17.20
CA LEU A 244 -5.27 -9.03 18.34
C LEU A 244 -5.11 -7.54 18.07
N SER A 245 -4.88 -7.18 16.81
CA SER A 245 -4.67 -5.80 16.38
C SER A 245 -5.04 -5.68 14.91
N THR A 246 -5.72 -4.60 14.57
CA THR A 246 -6.13 -4.24 13.21
C THR A 246 -5.41 -2.97 12.80
N SER A 247 -4.69 -3.00 11.70
CA SER A 247 -4.11 -1.82 11.05
C SER A 247 -4.80 -1.56 9.72
N VAL A 248 -4.89 -0.29 9.31
CA VAL A 248 -5.38 0.09 7.97
C VAL A 248 -4.25 0.80 7.24
N VAL A 249 -3.86 0.27 6.08
CA VAL A 249 -2.78 0.82 5.25
C VAL A 249 -3.31 1.11 3.85
N PHE A 250 -2.78 2.15 3.21
CA PHE A 250 -3.17 2.45 1.84
C PHE A 250 -2.43 1.58 0.82
N SER A 251 -3.09 1.27 -0.30
CA SER A 251 -2.51 0.39 -1.32
C SER A 251 -1.18 0.88 -1.87
N ASP A 252 -0.99 2.19 -2.00
CA ASP A 252 0.27 2.80 -2.45
C ASP A 252 1.42 2.63 -1.45
N GLU A 253 1.17 2.84 -0.15
CA GLU A 253 2.11 2.58 0.94
C GLU A 253 2.50 1.10 1.00
N ALA A 254 1.50 0.21 0.87
CA ALA A 254 1.72 -1.22 0.86
C ALA A 254 2.55 -1.67 -0.35
N VAL A 255 2.33 -1.09 -1.54
CA VAL A 255 3.15 -1.40 -2.72
C VAL A 255 4.62 -1.03 -2.48
N VAL A 256 4.89 0.14 -1.88
CA VAL A 256 6.28 0.50 -1.52
C VAL A 256 6.87 -0.52 -0.55
N ALA A 257 6.14 -0.90 0.50
CA ALA A 257 6.60 -1.88 1.47
C ALA A 257 6.89 -3.26 0.83
N ALA A 258 6.09 -3.68 -0.15
CA ALA A 258 6.30 -4.93 -0.87
C ALA A 258 7.59 -4.90 -1.72
N TYR A 259 7.81 -3.81 -2.46
CA TYR A 259 9.03 -3.63 -3.26
C TYR A 259 10.28 -3.54 -2.39
N ASP A 260 10.18 -2.83 -1.27
CA ASP A 260 11.29 -2.67 -0.35
C ASP A 260 11.75 -4.03 0.21
N ALA A 261 10.81 -4.83 0.69
CA ALA A 261 11.05 -6.19 1.15
C ALA A 261 11.75 -7.07 0.09
N ALA A 262 11.35 -6.96 -1.19
CA ALA A 262 11.96 -7.72 -2.28
C ALA A 262 13.38 -7.25 -2.63
N THR A 263 13.71 -5.97 -2.41
CA THR A 263 15.07 -5.46 -2.64
C THR A 263 16.08 -5.94 -1.61
N GLU A 264 15.63 -6.26 -0.38
CA GLU A 264 16.49 -6.86 0.67
C GLU A 264 17.01 -8.26 0.27
N GLU A 265 16.19 -9.07 -0.40
CA GLU A 265 16.54 -10.44 -0.81
C GLU A 265 17.51 -10.50 -2.00
N ARG A 266 17.54 -9.47 -2.86
CA ARG A 266 18.18 -9.55 -4.21
C ARG A 266 19.41 -8.69 -4.44
N ARG A 267 19.99 -8.06 -3.40
CA ARG A 267 21.17 -7.16 -3.52
C ARG A 267 21.00 -6.05 -4.57
N VAL A 268 19.78 -5.59 -4.80
CA VAL A 268 19.53 -4.36 -5.57
C VAL A 268 19.81 -3.17 -4.64
N PRO A 269 20.50 -2.10 -5.06
CA PRO A 269 20.72 -0.94 -4.21
C PRO A 269 19.37 -0.46 -3.68
N ARG A 270 19.25 -0.39 -2.34
CA ARG A 270 18.01 -0.08 -1.63
C ARG A 270 17.29 1.09 -2.33
N LEU A 271 15.97 1.00 -2.40
CA LEU A 271 15.11 2.18 -2.59
C LEU A 271 15.25 3.19 -1.43
N LEU A 272 15.98 2.78 -0.39
CA LEU A 272 16.21 3.44 0.87
C LEU A 272 17.69 3.79 1.05
N SER A 273 18.18 4.68 0.19
CA SER A 273 19.34 5.50 0.56
C SER A 273 18.97 6.41 1.74
N THR A 274 19.96 6.93 2.46
CA THR A 274 19.73 8.08 3.36
C THR A 274 19.38 9.35 2.58
N ALA A 275 19.61 9.37 1.27
CA ALA A 275 19.14 10.42 0.37
C ALA A 275 17.62 10.30 0.12
N PRO A 276 16.90 11.43 -0.03
CA PRO A 276 15.49 11.41 -0.37
C PRO A 276 15.26 10.80 -1.75
N HIS A 277 14.27 9.92 -1.84
CA HIS A 277 13.81 9.29 -3.08
C HIS A 277 12.35 9.64 -3.35
N ASN A 278 12.09 10.28 -4.48
CA ASN A 278 10.75 10.61 -4.95
C ASN A 278 10.22 9.46 -5.81
N MET A 279 9.16 8.79 -5.32
CA MET A 279 8.59 7.58 -5.89
C MET A 279 7.17 7.84 -6.40
N LEU A 280 6.89 7.48 -7.65
CA LEU A 280 5.53 7.49 -8.20
C LEU A 280 4.97 6.05 -8.20
N VAL A 281 3.90 5.81 -7.45
CA VAL A 281 3.14 4.56 -7.53
C VAL A 281 2.04 4.72 -8.57
N VAL A 282 2.04 3.81 -9.55
CA VAL A 282 1.03 3.71 -10.61
C VAL A 282 0.21 2.46 -10.36
N ASP A 283 -0.98 2.60 -9.78
CA ASP A 283 -1.92 1.50 -9.54
C ASP A 283 -3.04 1.52 -10.59
N TRP A 284 -2.95 0.62 -11.57
CA TRP A 284 -3.92 0.55 -12.66
C TRP A 284 -4.84 -0.66 -12.52
N GLY A 285 -6.03 -0.41 -11.97
CA GLY A 285 -7.00 -1.43 -11.57
C GLY A 285 -8.13 -1.68 -12.58
N ALA A 286 -9.23 -2.26 -12.06
CA ALA A 286 -10.37 -2.68 -12.86
C ALA A 286 -11.19 -1.52 -13.44
N HIS A 287 -11.37 -0.42 -12.70
CA HIS A 287 -12.16 0.73 -13.17
C HIS A 287 -11.43 2.08 -13.04
N SER A 288 -10.17 2.09 -12.59
CA SER A 288 -9.45 3.32 -12.27
C SER A 288 -7.93 3.21 -12.48
N LEU A 289 -7.28 4.37 -12.62
CA LEU A 289 -5.82 4.55 -12.60
C LEU A 289 -5.47 5.47 -11.42
N CYS A 290 -4.68 5.02 -10.45
CA CYS A 290 -4.25 5.84 -9.32
C CYS A 290 -2.78 6.21 -9.46
N LEU A 291 -2.44 7.48 -9.22
CA LEU A 291 -1.08 8.00 -9.25
C LEU A 291 -0.76 8.59 -7.86
N SER A 292 0.14 7.96 -7.12
CA SER A 292 0.55 8.44 -5.80
C SER A 292 2.02 8.81 -5.79
N LEU A 293 2.34 10.06 -5.45
CA LEU A 293 3.72 10.47 -5.19
C LEU A 293 4.03 10.30 -3.71
N LEU A 294 5.05 9.49 -3.43
CA LEU A 294 5.54 9.21 -2.10
C LEU A 294 7.03 9.60 -2.03
N CYS A 295 7.49 10.03 -0.86
CA CYS A 295 8.91 10.26 -0.61
C CYS A 295 9.41 9.24 0.40
N SER A 296 10.56 8.62 0.15
CA SER A 296 11.21 7.75 1.13
C SER A 296 12.56 8.32 1.55
N ARG A 297 12.86 8.24 2.85
CA ARG A 297 14.16 8.58 3.43
C ARG A 297 14.60 7.50 4.40
N GLY A 298 15.71 6.82 4.13
CA GLY A 298 16.31 5.85 5.04
C GLY A 298 15.39 4.68 5.46
N GLY A 299 14.38 4.33 4.66
CA GLY A 299 13.43 3.27 4.98
C GLY A 299 12.12 3.72 5.58
N THR A 300 11.95 5.03 5.76
CA THR A 300 10.72 5.61 6.26
C THR A 300 10.03 6.33 5.11
N LEU A 301 8.74 6.03 4.89
CA LEU A 301 7.88 6.87 4.06
C LEU A 301 7.72 8.21 4.78
N VAL A 302 8.20 9.28 4.17
CA VAL A 302 8.11 10.63 4.70
C VAL A 302 6.98 11.33 3.97
N CYS A 303 5.95 11.76 4.69
CA CYS A 303 5.00 12.73 4.17
C CYS A 303 5.80 13.96 3.74
N PRO A 304 5.76 14.37 2.47
CA PRO A 304 6.46 15.57 2.07
C PRO A 304 5.88 16.79 2.86
N PRO A 305 6.61 17.92 2.98
CA PRO A 305 6.36 18.97 3.98
C PRO A 305 4.91 19.54 4.00
N ARG A 306 4.56 20.32 5.03
CA ARG A 306 3.23 20.86 5.45
C ARG A 306 2.17 21.31 4.39
N HIS A 307 2.46 21.30 3.09
CA HIS A 307 1.50 21.53 1.99
C HIS A 307 1.18 20.28 1.17
N HIS A 308 1.61 19.10 1.62
CA HIS A 308 1.37 17.83 0.95
C HIS A 308 0.33 16.98 1.66
N SER A 309 -0.91 17.39 1.53
CA SER A 309 -1.99 16.44 1.33
C SER A 309 -2.10 16.28 -0.19
N VAL A 310 -1.90 15.11 -0.78
CA VAL A 310 -3.04 14.31 -1.29
C VAL A 310 -2.45 13.19 -2.19
N PRO A 311 -3.06 12.01 -2.24
CA PRO A 311 -2.91 11.04 -3.34
C PRO A 311 -3.74 11.38 -4.57
N TYR A 312 -3.13 11.42 -5.74
CA TYR A 312 -3.79 12.05 -6.88
C TYR A 312 -4.40 11.03 -7.82
N ARG A 313 -5.73 11.12 -7.93
CA ARG A 313 -6.55 10.08 -8.54
C ARG A 313 -6.74 10.40 -10.02
N CYS A 314 -6.27 9.56 -10.93
CA CYS A 314 -6.70 9.61 -12.32
C CYS A 314 -7.99 8.80 -12.47
N PHE A 315 -9.12 9.48 -12.42
CA PHE A 315 -10.39 8.91 -12.81
C PHE A 315 -10.60 9.11 -14.30
N THR A 316 -11.10 8.09 -14.98
CA THR A 316 -11.70 8.31 -16.29
C THR A 316 -13.18 8.61 -16.13
N LYS A 317 -13.52 9.85 -16.37
CA LYS A 317 -14.83 10.42 -16.13
C LYS A 317 -15.81 10.05 -17.23
N GLY A 318 -16.95 9.50 -16.82
CA GLY A 318 -18.25 9.72 -17.47
C GLY A 318 -19.20 10.63 -16.67
N SER A 319 -18.83 11.07 -15.46
CA SER A 319 -19.70 11.88 -14.56
C SER A 319 -19.00 13.15 -14.08
N SER A 320 -19.63 14.33 -14.21
CA SER A 320 -19.17 15.71 -13.93
C SER A 320 -18.44 16.03 -12.60
N ALA A 321 -18.15 15.10 -11.69
CA ALA A 321 -17.42 15.32 -10.42
C ALA A 321 -16.06 16.08 -10.56
N VAL A 322 -15.86 17.13 -9.76
CA VAL A 322 -14.70 18.09 -9.81
C VAL A 322 -14.09 18.33 -8.42
N GLY A 323 -14.13 17.35 -7.50
CA GLY A 323 -13.49 17.51 -6.19
C GLY A 323 -11.96 17.60 -6.25
N GLU A 324 -11.34 18.26 -5.26
CA GLU A 324 -9.89 18.54 -5.21
C GLU A 324 -9.00 17.27 -5.24
N GLY A 325 -9.55 16.10 -4.89
CA GLY A 325 -8.85 14.81 -4.89
C GLY A 325 -8.90 14.01 -6.21
N TYR A 326 -9.65 14.44 -7.22
CA TYR A 326 -9.89 13.67 -8.45
C TYR A 326 -9.46 14.43 -9.72
N PHE A 327 -8.95 13.69 -10.70
CA PHE A 327 -8.68 14.18 -12.06
C PHE A 327 -9.46 13.37 -13.07
N ALA A 328 -9.91 14.01 -14.13
CA ALA A 328 -10.65 13.40 -15.22
C ALA A 328 -9.75 13.25 -16.45
N VAL A 329 -9.44 12.02 -16.87
CA VAL A 329 -8.59 11.80 -18.04
C VAL A 329 -9.19 10.74 -18.95
N GLY A 330 -10.17 11.14 -19.75
CA GLY A 330 -10.89 10.28 -20.70
C GLY A 330 -12.11 9.59 -20.11
N THR A 331 -12.91 8.94 -20.96
CA THR A 331 -14.01 8.03 -20.58
C THR A 331 -13.41 6.63 -20.50
N CYS A 332 -13.51 5.94 -19.36
CA CYS A 332 -13.13 4.54 -19.15
C CYS A 332 -11.62 4.13 -19.27
N SER A 333 -10.93 3.94 -18.12
CA SER A 333 -9.48 3.66 -18.04
C SER A 333 -9.14 2.24 -17.61
N GLY A 334 -10.04 1.52 -16.94
CA GLY A 334 -9.67 0.28 -16.26
C GLY A 334 -9.82 -1.00 -17.09
N GLY A 335 -9.43 -2.12 -16.48
CA GLY A 335 -9.55 -3.45 -17.07
C GLY A 335 -10.98 -3.91 -17.39
N ASP A 336 -12.00 -3.37 -16.72
CA ASP A 336 -13.41 -3.67 -16.98
C ASP A 336 -13.87 -3.06 -18.31
N ALA A 337 -13.35 -1.88 -18.63
CA ALA A 337 -13.64 -1.21 -19.87
C ALA A 337 -13.03 -1.94 -21.08
N LEU A 338 -11.83 -2.51 -20.86
CA LEU A 338 -11.17 -3.42 -21.78
C LEU A 338 -12.00 -4.70 -21.99
N ASP A 339 -12.56 -5.28 -20.92
CA ASP A 339 -13.41 -6.48 -21.03
C ASP A 339 -14.65 -6.22 -21.90
N VAL A 340 -15.32 -5.09 -21.69
CA VAL A 340 -16.51 -4.70 -22.47
C VAL A 340 -16.14 -4.48 -23.95
N ALA A 341 -15.06 -3.75 -24.23
CA ALA A 341 -14.61 -3.48 -25.60
C ALA A 341 -14.25 -4.78 -26.37
N LEU A 342 -13.59 -5.72 -25.69
CA LEU A 342 -13.27 -7.03 -26.27
C LEU A 342 -14.52 -7.89 -26.48
N ALA A 343 -15.48 -7.86 -25.54
CA ALA A 343 -16.77 -8.54 -25.69
C ALA A 343 -17.57 -8.02 -26.89
N GLU A 344 -17.63 -6.69 -27.06
CA GLU A 344 -18.28 -6.08 -28.22
C GLU A 344 -17.61 -6.48 -29.54
N ARG A 345 -16.27 -6.60 -29.57
CA ARG A 345 -15.54 -7.08 -30.75
C ARG A 345 -15.86 -8.52 -31.10
N VAL A 346 -15.90 -9.41 -30.11
CA VAL A 346 -16.27 -10.82 -30.31
C VAL A 346 -17.73 -10.94 -30.77
N ALA A 347 -18.64 -10.15 -30.19
CA ALA A 347 -20.04 -10.11 -30.59
C ALA A 347 -20.22 -9.57 -32.02
N ALA A 348 -19.49 -8.53 -32.40
CA ALA A 348 -19.51 -7.99 -33.77
C ALA A 348 -18.97 -8.99 -34.80
N GLN A 349 -17.92 -9.75 -34.45
CA GLN A 349 -17.40 -10.82 -35.27
C GLN A 349 -18.42 -11.96 -35.42
N TYR A 350 -19.10 -12.35 -34.34
CA TYR A 350 -20.18 -13.33 -34.38
C TYR A 350 -21.33 -12.90 -35.31
N MET A 351 -21.84 -11.66 -35.16
CA MET A 351 -22.88 -11.12 -36.06
C MET A 351 -22.41 -11.06 -37.51
N THR A 352 -21.14 -10.76 -37.74
CA THR A 352 -20.50 -10.71 -39.06
C THR A 352 -20.42 -12.09 -39.72
N GLN A 353 -20.24 -13.16 -38.94
CA GLN A 353 -20.20 -14.54 -39.43
C GLN A 353 -21.61 -15.10 -39.61
N GLN A 354 -22.52 -14.84 -38.67
CA GLN A 354 -23.88 -15.34 -38.66
C GLN A 354 -24.90 -14.37 -39.28
N ARG A 355 -24.51 -13.65 -40.33
CA ARG A 355 -25.34 -12.57 -40.93
C ARG A 355 -26.77 -12.98 -41.27
N ARG A 356 -26.98 -14.26 -41.58
CA ARG A 356 -28.31 -14.81 -41.92
C ARG A 356 -29.27 -14.81 -40.73
N LEU A 357 -28.76 -14.93 -39.50
CA LEU A 357 -29.56 -14.84 -38.27
C LEU A 357 -29.98 -13.39 -37.98
N PHE A 358 -29.17 -12.43 -38.43
CA PHE A 358 -29.39 -11.01 -38.19
C PHE A 358 -29.88 -10.32 -39.48
N ALA A 359 -31.10 -10.63 -39.93
CA ALA A 359 -31.61 -10.15 -41.22
C ALA A 359 -31.91 -8.62 -41.27
N SER A 360 -32.02 -7.94 -40.11
CA SER A 360 -32.41 -6.53 -39.98
C SER A 360 -31.29 -5.45 -39.94
N PRO A 361 -30.01 -5.70 -39.57
CA PRO A 361 -28.97 -4.65 -39.45
C PRO A 361 -28.31 -4.20 -40.76
N SER A 362 -28.88 -4.52 -41.93
CA SER A 362 -28.24 -4.31 -43.24
C SER A 362 -27.79 -2.87 -43.52
N ARG A 363 -28.30 -1.87 -42.79
CA ARG A 363 -27.91 -0.46 -42.92
C ARG A 363 -26.56 -0.09 -42.29
N ASN A 364 -26.08 -0.82 -41.26
CA ASN A 364 -24.86 -0.46 -40.51
C ASN A 364 -23.81 -1.59 -40.45
N PHE A 365 -23.87 -2.55 -41.36
CA PHE A 365 -22.90 -3.66 -41.43
C PHE A 365 -21.43 -3.19 -41.58
N SER A 366 -21.21 -2.08 -42.27
CA SER A 366 -19.88 -1.45 -42.38
C SER A 366 -19.34 -0.93 -41.03
N ALA A 367 -20.21 -0.64 -40.06
CA ALA A 367 -19.81 -0.25 -38.71
C ALA A 367 -19.36 -1.47 -37.89
N LEU A 368 -20.03 -2.63 -38.03
CA LEU A 368 -19.60 -3.89 -37.41
C LEU A 368 -18.23 -4.33 -37.92
N LEU A 369 -18.02 -4.27 -39.25
CA LEU A 369 -16.70 -4.55 -39.84
C LEU A 369 -15.64 -3.58 -39.34
N ARG A 370 -15.96 -2.29 -39.21
CA ARG A 370 -15.03 -1.31 -38.64
C ARG A 370 -14.64 -1.64 -37.21
N LEU A 371 -15.60 -2.03 -36.36
CA LEU A 371 -15.31 -2.42 -34.97
C LEU A 371 -14.40 -3.67 -34.89
N ASN A 372 -14.46 -4.56 -35.89
CA ASN A 372 -13.55 -5.70 -36.00
C ASN A 372 -12.12 -5.31 -36.40
N HIS A 373 -11.92 -4.17 -37.06
CA HIS A 373 -10.63 -3.69 -37.55
C HIS A 373 -10.01 -2.57 -36.71
N THR A 374 -10.84 -1.77 -36.04
CA THR A 374 -10.43 -0.62 -35.25
C THR A 374 -11.38 -0.52 -34.08
N LEU A 375 -10.87 -0.74 -32.86
CA LEU A 375 -11.68 -0.58 -31.67
C LEU A 375 -11.95 0.92 -31.45
N PRO A 376 -13.21 1.33 -31.19
CA PRO A 376 -13.45 2.69 -30.71
C PRO A 376 -12.68 2.93 -29.42
N THR A 377 -12.36 4.19 -29.13
CA THR A 377 -11.82 4.59 -27.84
C THR A 377 -12.64 3.95 -26.73
N ILE A 378 -11.96 3.33 -25.77
CA ILE A 378 -12.59 2.60 -24.68
C ILE A 378 -13.68 3.50 -24.06
N GLY A 379 -14.91 2.99 -23.92
CA GLY A 379 -16.01 3.75 -23.32
C GLY A 379 -16.84 4.64 -24.25
N SER A 380 -16.55 4.70 -25.56
CA SER A 380 -17.38 5.44 -26.51
C SER A 380 -18.72 4.71 -26.75
N THR A 381 -19.78 5.12 -26.06
CA THR A 381 -21.18 4.71 -26.34
C THR A 381 -21.73 5.27 -27.65
N GLU A 382 -20.97 6.16 -28.29
CA GLU A 382 -21.33 6.85 -29.53
C GLU A 382 -20.97 6.03 -30.77
N HIS A 383 -20.23 4.92 -30.64
CA HIS A 383 -19.89 4.11 -31.80
C HIS A 383 -21.16 3.40 -32.34
N PRO A 384 -21.55 3.61 -33.62
CA PRO A 384 -22.79 3.07 -34.18
C PRO A 384 -22.89 1.53 -34.12
N ALA A 385 -21.74 0.84 -34.11
CA ALA A 385 -21.70 -0.62 -33.96
C ALA A 385 -22.02 -1.07 -32.52
N THR A 386 -21.62 -0.32 -31.50
CA THR A 386 -21.92 -0.62 -30.10
C THR A 386 -23.43 -0.51 -29.85
N GLN A 387 -24.06 0.58 -30.32
CA GLN A 387 -25.52 0.73 -30.23
C GLN A 387 -26.25 -0.43 -30.89
N LEU A 388 -25.84 -0.81 -32.10
CA LEU A 388 -26.42 -1.93 -32.83
C LEU A 388 -26.28 -3.27 -32.08
N LEU A 389 -25.13 -3.53 -31.45
CA LEU A 389 -24.92 -4.74 -30.66
C LEU A 389 -25.90 -4.81 -29.48
N HIS A 390 -26.07 -3.72 -28.75
CA HIS A 390 -26.96 -3.66 -27.59
C HIS A 390 -28.45 -3.64 -27.95
N GLU A 391 -28.81 -3.20 -29.17
CA GLU A 391 -30.18 -3.31 -29.70
C GLU A 391 -30.55 -4.74 -30.08
N VAL A 392 -29.60 -5.47 -30.68
CA VAL A 392 -29.87 -6.77 -31.31
C VAL A 392 -29.59 -7.94 -30.38
N ILE A 393 -28.49 -7.90 -29.63
CA ILE A 393 -28.06 -9.01 -28.79
C ILE A 393 -28.71 -8.88 -27.40
N PRO A 394 -29.33 -9.96 -26.86
CA PRO A 394 -29.92 -9.91 -25.53
C PRO A 394 -28.92 -9.45 -24.46
N PRO A 395 -29.30 -8.52 -23.55
CA PRO A 395 -28.39 -8.03 -22.51
C PRO A 395 -27.81 -9.13 -21.62
N ARG A 396 -28.56 -10.22 -21.39
CA ARG A 396 -28.06 -11.40 -20.67
C ARG A 396 -26.87 -12.06 -21.37
N SER A 397 -26.92 -12.17 -22.69
CA SER A 397 -25.84 -12.78 -23.49
C SER A 397 -24.59 -11.91 -23.49
N MET A 398 -24.76 -10.58 -23.63
CA MET A 398 -23.63 -9.64 -23.53
C MET A 398 -22.97 -9.68 -22.15
N ARG A 399 -23.75 -9.77 -21.06
CA ARG A 399 -23.21 -9.92 -19.70
C ARG A 399 -22.42 -11.22 -19.51
N ARG A 400 -22.94 -12.35 -20.01
CA ARG A 400 -22.21 -13.63 -20.01
C ARG A 400 -20.88 -13.51 -20.77
N LEU A 401 -20.92 -12.88 -21.95
CA LEU A 401 -19.73 -12.70 -22.78
C LEU A 401 -18.70 -11.79 -22.09
N ALA A 402 -19.11 -10.69 -21.47
CA ALA A 402 -18.19 -9.80 -20.75
C ALA A 402 -17.46 -10.53 -19.59
N LEU A 403 -18.15 -11.38 -18.83
CA LEU A 403 -17.53 -12.19 -17.79
C LEU A 403 -16.55 -13.22 -18.37
N LEU A 404 -16.95 -13.92 -19.44
CA LEU A 404 -16.10 -14.89 -20.14
C LEU A 404 -14.83 -14.24 -20.71
N ILE A 405 -14.96 -13.04 -21.28
CA ILE A 405 -13.84 -12.29 -21.85
C ILE A 405 -12.85 -11.87 -20.77
N ALA A 406 -13.32 -11.47 -19.58
CA ALA A 406 -12.44 -11.16 -18.46
C ALA A 406 -11.54 -12.38 -18.10
N GLU A 407 -12.11 -13.58 -18.04
CA GLU A 407 -11.38 -14.84 -17.81
C GLU A 407 -10.39 -15.15 -18.94
N LYS A 408 -10.83 -15.02 -20.21
CA LYS A 408 -9.96 -15.28 -21.37
C LYS A 408 -8.83 -14.26 -21.50
N LYS A 409 -9.07 -13.00 -21.13
CA LYS A 409 -8.04 -11.94 -21.06
C LYS A 409 -6.95 -12.30 -20.06
N VAL A 410 -7.31 -12.77 -18.87
CA VAL A 410 -6.33 -13.23 -17.87
C VAL A 410 -5.55 -14.42 -18.43
N SER A 411 -6.25 -15.43 -18.96
CA SER A 411 -5.61 -16.63 -19.53
C SER A 411 -4.60 -16.33 -20.65
N LEU A 412 -4.92 -15.37 -21.53
CA LEU A 412 -4.04 -14.94 -22.62
C LEU A 412 -2.78 -14.21 -22.12
N ASN A 413 -2.86 -13.52 -20.98
CA ASN A 413 -1.74 -12.77 -20.41
C ASN A 413 -0.86 -13.62 -19.47
N THR A 414 -1.45 -14.55 -18.71
CA THR A 414 -0.71 -15.38 -17.75
C THR A 414 -0.02 -16.59 -18.37
N ASN A 415 -0.52 -17.10 -19.50
CA ASN A 415 0.11 -18.20 -20.22
C ASN A 415 1.09 -17.69 -21.29
N PRO A 416 2.43 -17.78 -21.08
CA PRO A 416 3.41 -17.27 -22.04
C PRO A 416 3.39 -18.01 -23.39
N GLN A 417 2.89 -19.25 -23.42
CA GLN A 417 2.78 -20.07 -24.64
C GLN A 417 1.48 -19.82 -25.41
N ALA A 418 0.49 -19.16 -24.81
CA ALA A 418 -0.78 -18.87 -25.47
C ALA A 418 -0.60 -17.73 -26.49
N THR A 419 -0.77 -18.07 -27.78
CA THR A 419 -0.82 -17.08 -28.88
C THR A 419 -2.24 -16.60 -29.17
N SER A 420 -3.24 -17.41 -28.82
CA SER A 420 -4.66 -17.14 -28.96
C SER A 420 -5.46 -17.92 -27.92
N VAL A 421 -6.68 -17.46 -27.63
CA VAL A 421 -7.63 -18.13 -26.74
C VAL A 421 -8.99 -18.19 -27.43
N ALA A 422 -9.62 -19.36 -27.44
CA ALA A 422 -10.96 -19.52 -27.99
C ALA A 422 -12.02 -18.94 -27.03
N VAL A 423 -13.02 -18.27 -27.60
CA VAL A 423 -14.18 -17.74 -26.90
C VAL A 423 -15.39 -18.54 -27.35
N GLU A 424 -15.97 -19.28 -26.40
CA GLU A 424 -17.07 -20.20 -26.64
C GLU A 424 -18.20 -19.88 -25.65
N ALA A 425 -19.37 -19.55 -26.17
CA ALA A 425 -20.54 -19.26 -25.36
C ALA A 425 -21.77 -20.01 -25.89
N GLU A 426 -22.24 -20.97 -25.09
CA GLU A 426 -23.41 -21.77 -25.42
C GLU A 426 -24.69 -20.95 -25.42
N ALA A 427 -25.59 -21.23 -26.37
CA ALA A 427 -26.88 -20.56 -26.53
C ALA A 427 -26.76 -19.03 -26.41
N PHE A 428 -25.82 -18.46 -27.17
CA PHE A 428 -25.50 -17.04 -27.14
C PHE A 428 -26.63 -16.19 -27.73
N TYR A 429 -27.18 -16.58 -28.89
CA TYR A 429 -28.27 -15.86 -29.56
C TYR A 429 -29.29 -16.84 -30.15
N GLU A 430 -30.57 -16.71 -29.79
CA GLU A 430 -31.66 -17.58 -30.27
C GLU A 430 -31.36 -19.10 -30.17
N GLY A 431 -30.64 -19.50 -29.12
CA GLY A 431 -30.25 -20.91 -28.91
C GLY A 431 -29.02 -21.35 -29.71
N MET A 432 -28.44 -20.48 -30.53
CA MET A 432 -27.21 -20.73 -31.29
C MET A 432 -25.98 -20.39 -30.45
N ASP A 433 -24.95 -21.23 -30.54
CA ASP A 433 -23.68 -21.01 -29.86
C ASP A 433 -22.84 -19.94 -30.55
N LEU A 434 -22.02 -19.24 -29.77
CA LEU A 434 -20.94 -18.38 -30.25
C LEU A 434 -19.62 -19.12 -30.13
N MET A 435 -18.88 -19.20 -31.24
CA MET A 435 -17.54 -19.78 -31.31
C MET A 435 -16.62 -18.80 -32.05
N ASP A 436 -15.66 -18.21 -31.34
CA ASP A 436 -14.65 -17.33 -31.93
C ASP A 436 -13.25 -17.78 -31.53
N THR A 437 -12.40 -18.04 -32.53
CA THR A 437 -11.00 -18.43 -32.34
C THR A 437 -10.02 -17.38 -32.89
N GLN A 438 -10.53 -16.27 -33.41
CA GLN A 438 -9.75 -15.33 -34.21
C GLN A 438 -9.62 -13.95 -33.59
N THR A 439 -10.50 -13.57 -32.65
CA THR A 439 -10.54 -12.22 -32.10
C THR A 439 -9.59 -12.06 -30.92
N MET A 440 -9.56 -13.04 -30.01
CA MET A 440 -8.70 -13.05 -28.83
C MET A 440 -7.33 -13.64 -29.14
N THR A 441 -6.47 -12.85 -29.81
CA THR A 441 -5.07 -13.22 -30.06
C THR A 441 -4.11 -12.24 -29.39
N LYS A 442 -2.93 -12.73 -28.99
CA LYS A 442 -1.90 -11.92 -28.33
C LYS A 442 -1.49 -10.73 -29.20
N ASN A 443 -1.28 -10.95 -30.50
CA ASN A 443 -0.93 -9.89 -31.45
C ASN A 443 -2.01 -8.80 -31.55
N LYS A 444 -3.30 -9.19 -31.59
CA LYS A 444 -4.40 -8.22 -31.63
C LYS A 444 -4.50 -7.42 -30.33
N LEU A 445 -4.34 -8.08 -29.19
CA LEU A 445 -4.33 -7.44 -27.88
C LEU A 445 -3.16 -6.46 -27.74
N GLU A 446 -1.94 -6.87 -28.13
CA GLU A 446 -0.75 -6.01 -28.07
C GLU A 446 -0.84 -4.80 -29.01
N ASN A 447 -1.37 -4.98 -30.22
CA ASN A 447 -1.64 -3.87 -31.14
C ASN A 447 -2.70 -2.91 -30.59
N ALA A 448 -3.76 -3.46 -29.98
CA ALA A 448 -4.80 -2.64 -29.38
C ALA A 448 -4.27 -1.79 -28.21
N ILE A 449 -3.43 -2.37 -27.34
CA ILE A 449 -2.75 -1.67 -26.25
C ILE A 449 -1.82 -0.57 -26.79
N ARG A 450 -1.09 -0.84 -27.87
CA ARG A 450 -0.09 0.10 -28.42
C ARG A 450 -0.71 1.30 -29.14
N SER A 451 -1.79 1.10 -29.90
CA SER A 451 -2.26 2.11 -30.85
C SER A 451 -3.77 2.26 -30.99
N GLU A 452 -4.59 1.25 -30.68
CA GLU A 452 -6.05 1.36 -30.94
C GLU A 452 -6.80 2.00 -29.77
N TRP A 453 -6.44 1.67 -28.52
CA TRP A 453 -7.19 2.11 -27.33
C TRP A 453 -6.75 3.43 -26.73
N GLY A 454 -5.65 4.02 -27.19
CA GLY A 454 -5.13 5.27 -26.63
C GLY A 454 -4.76 5.17 -25.14
N LEU A 455 -4.46 3.96 -24.62
CA LEU A 455 -4.12 3.76 -23.20
C LEU A 455 -2.88 4.55 -22.79
N VAL A 456 -1.90 4.64 -23.68
CA VAL A 456 -0.66 5.39 -23.45
C VAL A 456 -0.92 6.89 -23.45
N ASP A 457 -1.75 7.37 -24.38
CA ASP A 457 -2.13 8.79 -24.45
C ASP A 457 -2.93 9.19 -23.21
N MET A 458 -3.86 8.34 -22.79
CA MET A 458 -4.60 8.49 -21.54
C MET A 458 -3.66 8.54 -20.33
N PHE A 459 -2.70 7.63 -20.26
CA PHE A 459 -1.69 7.64 -19.19
C PHE A 459 -0.83 8.91 -19.21
N ASN A 460 -0.39 9.36 -20.38
CA ASN A 460 0.43 10.57 -20.54
C ASN A 460 -0.36 11.84 -20.21
N ASN A 461 -1.62 11.93 -20.62
CA ASN A 461 -2.51 13.01 -20.23
C ASN A 461 -2.74 13.03 -18.71
N ALA A 462 -2.80 11.85 -18.09
CA ALA A 462 -2.92 11.74 -16.64
C ALA A 462 -1.65 12.17 -15.93
N LEU A 463 -0.48 11.76 -16.41
CA LEU A 463 0.80 12.25 -15.91
C LEU A 463 0.95 13.75 -16.09
N GLN A 464 0.49 14.33 -17.19
CA GLN A 464 0.55 15.76 -17.42
C GLN A 464 -0.37 16.51 -16.45
N ALA A 465 -1.64 16.11 -16.34
CA ALA A 465 -2.59 16.73 -15.40
C ALA A 465 -2.11 16.59 -13.94
N PHE A 466 -1.54 15.44 -13.60
CA PHE A 466 -0.89 15.19 -12.33
C PHE A 466 0.29 16.14 -12.11
N SER A 467 1.18 16.25 -13.10
CA SER A 467 2.36 17.11 -13.02
C SER A 467 1.99 18.58 -12.86
N GLU A 468 1.07 19.09 -13.67
CA GLU A 468 0.62 20.48 -13.65
C GLU A 468 0.04 20.88 -12.29
N LYS A 469 -0.74 19.99 -11.64
CA LYS A 469 -1.35 20.32 -10.36
C LYS A 469 -0.39 20.19 -9.17
N TYR A 470 0.70 19.42 -9.27
CA TYR A 470 1.59 19.12 -8.12
C TYR A 470 3.04 19.56 -8.27
N LYS A 471 3.36 20.21 -9.38
CA LYS A 471 4.70 20.73 -9.68
C LYS A 471 5.31 21.54 -8.54
N ASP A 472 4.52 22.37 -7.88
CA ASP A 472 4.98 23.28 -6.81
C ASP A 472 5.18 22.57 -5.47
N THR A 473 4.66 21.37 -5.34
CA THR A 473 4.74 20.60 -4.11
C THR A 473 6.02 19.77 -4.09
N TRP A 474 6.49 19.20 -5.20
CA TRP A 474 7.64 18.27 -5.20
C TRP A 474 8.84 18.74 -4.36
N ALA A 475 9.11 18.02 -3.26
CA ALA A 475 10.33 18.22 -2.50
C ALA A 475 11.52 18.09 -3.47
N GLU A 476 12.42 19.07 -3.44
CA GLU A 476 13.65 19.20 -4.24
C GLU A 476 13.98 17.96 -5.11
N GLY A 477 13.68 18.03 -6.41
CA GLY A 477 14.12 17.02 -7.37
C GLY A 477 13.01 16.41 -8.23
N SER A 478 13.42 15.57 -9.17
CA SER A 478 12.53 14.84 -10.09
C SER A 478 12.21 13.44 -9.55
N VAL A 479 11.15 12.81 -10.06
CA VAL A 479 10.81 11.41 -9.69
C VAL A 479 11.91 10.48 -10.20
N ASP A 480 12.53 9.72 -9.30
CA ASP A 480 13.63 8.81 -9.62
C ASP A 480 13.21 7.34 -9.73
N THR A 481 12.03 7.01 -9.21
CA THR A 481 11.51 5.64 -9.19
C THR A 481 10.00 5.64 -9.48
N VAL A 482 9.55 4.73 -10.32
CA VAL A 482 8.14 4.45 -10.59
C VAL A 482 7.84 2.99 -10.24
N LEU A 483 6.80 2.75 -9.45
CA LEU A 483 6.34 1.43 -9.03
C LEU A 483 5.03 1.09 -9.75
N LEU A 484 5.00 0.01 -10.52
CA LEU A 484 3.81 -0.42 -11.26
C LEU A 484 3.02 -1.47 -10.47
N ALA A 485 1.77 -1.18 -10.17
CA ALA A 485 0.84 -2.05 -9.45
C ALA A 485 -0.54 -2.11 -10.15
N GLY A 486 -1.39 -3.03 -9.69
CA GLY A 486 -2.76 -3.19 -10.19
C GLY A 486 -2.90 -4.19 -11.35
N GLY A 487 -4.13 -4.64 -11.59
CA GLY A 487 -4.42 -5.74 -12.52
C GLY A 487 -4.05 -5.47 -13.98
N MET A 488 -4.13 -4.22 -14.45
CA MET A 488 -3.73 -3.85 -15.81
C MET A 488 -2.21 -3.96 -15.99
N CYS A 489 -1.44 -3.69 -14.93
CA CYS A 489 0.02 -3.82 -14.93
C CYS A 489 0.52 -5.26 -14.95
N GLN A 490 -0.37 -6.27 -14.99
CA GLN A 490 0.02 -7.65 -15.31
C GLN A 490 0.28 -7.86 -16.80
N MET A 491 -0.27 -6.99 -17.66
CA MET A 491 -0.06 -7.09 -19.11
C MET A 491 1.34 -6.59 -19.46
N ALA A 492 2.25 -7.52 -19.76
CA ALA A 492 3.65 -7.20 -20.06
C ALA A 492 3.83 -6.24 -21.24
N SER A 493 2.89 -6.22 -22.19
CA SER A 493 2.88 -5.26 -23.30
C SER A 493 2.56 -3.84 -22.83
N LEU A 494 1.63 -3.68 -21.89
CA LEU A 494 1.30 -2.40 -21.28
C LEU A 494 2.48 -1.87 -20.46
N THR A 495 3.02 -2.67 -19.53
CA THR A 495 4.12 -2.21 -18.66
C THR A 495 5.37 -1.80 -19.44
N LYS A 496 5.71 -2.52 -20.52
CA LYS A 496 6.80 -2.14 -21.42
C LYS A 496 6.58 -0.78 -22.09
N VAL A 497 5.37 -0.53 -22.57
CA VAL A 497 5.05 0.74 -23.25
C VAL A 497 4.97 1.89 -22.24
N LEU A 498 4.46 1.65 -21.03
CA LEU A 498 4.50 2.63 -19.94
C LEU A 498 5.93 2.97 -19.54
N ALA A 499 6.79 1.97 -19.35
CA ALA A 499 8.20 2.19 -19.04
C ALA A 499 8.90 3.02 -20.12
N ALA A 500 8.67 2.71 -21.40
CA ALA A 500 9.21 3.47 -22.52
C ALA A 500 8.69 4.93 -22.55
N SER A 501 7.41 5.14 -22.20
CA SER A 501 6.82 6.48 -22.11
C SER A 501 7.46 7.30 -20.98
N ILE A 502 7.56 6.72 -19.78
CA ILE A 502 8.16 7.34 -18.58
C ILE A 502 9.63 7.69 -18.82
N GLN A 503 10.38 6.81 -19.46
CA GLN A 503 11.81 6.99 -19.75
C GLN A 503 12.05 7.88 -20.99
N SER A 504 10.99 8.34 -21.66
CA SER A 504 11.13 9.17 -22.85
C SER A 504 11.70 10.55 -22.52
N PRO A 505 12.49 11.18 -23.42
CA PRO A 505 13.02 12.53 -23.21
C PRO A 505 11.94 13.59 -22.97
N GLY A 506 10.72 13.38 -23.49
CA GLY A 506 9.59 14.30 -23.33
C GLY A 506 9.05 14.37 -21.89
N GLN A 507 9.35 13.37 -21.05
CA GLN A 507 8.89 13.30 -19.67
C GLN A 507 9.96 13.76 -18.65
N ARG A 508 11.09 14.31 -19.11
CA ARG A 508 12.21 14.78 -18.25
C ARG A 508 11.86 15.97 -17.35
N SER A 509 10.72 16.62 -17.58
CA SER A 509 10.19 17.64 -16.68
C SER A 509 9.69 17.04 -15.36
N LEU A 510 9.27 15.77 -15.38
CA LEU A 510 8.72 15.04 -14.23
C LEU A 510 9.73 14.02 -13.68
N PHE A 511 10.42 13.29 -14.56
CA PHE A 511 11.29 12.18 -14.18
C PHE A 511 12.79 12.50 -14.32
N ALA A 512 13.58 11.92 -13.42
CA ALA A 512 15.03 11.95 -13.49
C ALA A 512 15.52 11.24 -14.75
N ALA A 513 16.68 11.66 -15.29
CA ALA A 513 17.25 11.05 -16.49
C ALA A 513 17.53 9.54 -16.36
N GLY A 514 17.73 9.05 -15.12
CA GLY A 514 17.93 7.64 -14.78
C GLY A 514 16.74 6.99 -14.08
N VAL A 515 15.52 7.46 -14.31
CA VAL A 515 14.31 6.95 -13.63
C VAL A 515 14.19 5.42 -13.76
N ARG A 516 14.01 4.76 -12.62
CA ARG A 516 13.80 3.31 -12.54
C ARG A 516 12.31 3.00 -12.59
N VAL A 517 11.89 2.17 -13.52
CA VAL A 517 10.50 1.67 -13.57
C VAL A 517 10.51 0.22 -13.11
N LEU A 518 9.85 -0.06 -11.99
CA LEU A 518 9.82 -1.36 -11.33
C LEU A 518 8.45 -2.01 -11.52
N ASP A 519 8.44 -3.27 -11.95
CA ASP A 519 7.23 -4.09 -12.10
C ASP A 519 7.29 -5.32 -11.18
N SER A 520 6.21 -6.12 -11.14
CA SER A 520 6.11 -7.23 -10.18
C SER A 520 7.10 -8.37 -10.43
N SER A 521 7.82 -8.37 -11.56
CA SER A 521 8.84 -9.40 -11.86
C SER A 521 9.99 -9.42 -10.84
N LEU A 522 10.22 -8.29 -10.15
CA LEU A 522 11.24 -8.17 -9.12
C LEU A 522 10.98 -9.06 -7.90
N MET A 523 9.71 -9.36 -7.60
CA MET A 523 9.36 -10.25 -6.49
C MET A 523 9.84 -11.68 -6.75
N GLY A 524 9.78 -12.12 -8.02
CA GLY A 524 10.15 -13.45 -8.55
C GLY A 524 9.64 -14.71 -7.83
N ASN A 525 8.81 -14.57 -6.80
CA ASN A 525 8.10 -15.66 -6.11
C ASN A 525 6.71 -15.93 -6.70
N GLY A 526 6.48 -15.56 -7.96
CA GLY A 526 5.15 -15.66 -8.59
C GLY A 526 4.12 -14.68 -8.02
N VAL A 527 4.57 -13.57 -7.42
CA VAL A 527 3.71 -12.48 -6.96
C VAL A 527 3.35 -11.59 -8.15
N CYS A 528 2.07 -11.38 -8.36
CA CYS A 528 1.53 -10.55 -9.44
C CYS A 528 1.37 -9.08 -9.02
N ALA A 529 1.22 -8.17 -9.97
CA ALA A 529 1.14 -6.72 -9.72
C ALA A 529 -0.08 -6.28 -8.87
N ASP A 530 -1.17 -7.04 -8.91
CA ASP A 530 -2.38 -6.90 -8.10
C ASP A 530 -2.24 -7.49 -6.68
N GLU A 531 -1.30 -8.39 -6.49
CA GLU A 531 -1.02 -9.03 -5.20
C GLU A 531 -0.07 -8.18 -4.33
N LEU A 532 0.70 -7.27 -4.94
CA LEU A 532 1.68 -6.41 -4.24
C LEU A 532 1.10 -5.69 -3.00
N PRO A 533 -0.09 -5.05 -3.05
CA PRO A 533 -0.64 -4.40 -1.87
C PRO A 533 -0.91 -5.41 -0.73
N SER A 534 -1.35 -6.63 -1.04
CA SER A 534 -1.59 -7.65 0.00
C SER A 534 -0.28 -8.09 0.66
N VAL A 535 0.79 -8.27 -0.12
CA VAL A 535 2.12 -8.62 0.39
C VAL A 535 2.66 -7.53 1.30
N GLY A 536 2.61 -6.27 0.88
CA GLY A 536 3.04 -5.14 1.69
C GLY A 536 2.22 -4.94 2.97
N GLY A 537 0.91 -5.14 2.91
CA GLY A 537 0.08 -5.14 4.12
C GLY A 537 0.46 -6.27 5.08
N CYS A 538 0.88 -7.43 4.55
CA CYS A 538 1.32 -8.55 5.38
C CYS A 538 2.68 -8.25 6.02
N GLN A 539 3.57 -7.55 5.31
CA GLN A 539 4.82 -7.00 5.86
C GLN A 539 4.52 -6.11 7.07
N GLN A 540 3.54 -5.20 6.97
CA GLN A 540 3.12 -4.35 8.08
C GLN A 540 2.63 -5.19 9.28
N SER A 541 1.77 -6.19 9.03
CA SER A 541 1.30 -7.09 10.09
C SER A 541 2.45 -7.88 10.73
N CYS A 542 3.48 -8.27 9.96
CA CYS A 542 4.69 -8.89 10.51
C CYS A 542 5.42 -7.93 11.46
N LEU A 543 5.59 -6.66 11.09
CA LEU A 543 6.26 -5.65 11.92
C LEU A 543 5.49 -5.39 13.23
N VAL A 544 4.16 -5.31 13.16
CA VAL A 544 3.30 -5.18 14.35
C VAL A 544 3.42 -6.41 15.24
N ALA A 545 3.38 -7.61 14.65
CA ALA A 545 3.50 -8.88 15.37
C ALA A 545 4.88 -9.05 16.04
N GLU A 546 5.96 -8.63 15.38
CA GLU A 546 7.30 -8.59 15.98
C GLU A 546 7.37 -7.64 17.16
N SER A 547 6.78 -6.45 17.02
CA SER A 547 6.73 -5.43 18.09
C SER A 547 5.97 -5.94 19.31
N TYR A 548 4.83 -6.61 19.10
CA TYR A 548 4.09 -7.29 20.16
C TYR A 548 4.96 -8.30 20.91
N ARG A 549 5.71 -9.12 20.16
CA ARG A 549 6.58 -10.14 20.75
C ARG A 549 7.74 -9.56 21.52
N ARG A 550 8.37 -8.49 21.01
CA ARG A 550 9.43 -7.77 21.71
C ARG A 550 8.90 -7.20 23.03
N LYS A 551 7.72 -6.56 23.02
CA LYS A 551 7.04 -6.08 24.23
C LYS A 551 6.82 -7.21 25.24
N ARG A 552 6.21 -8.32 24.82
CA ARG A 552 5.94 -9.48 25.70
C ARG A 552 7.21 -10.11 26.26
N SER A 553 8.26 -10.24 25.45
CA SER A 553 9.56 -10.76 25.88
C SER A 553 10.22 -9.84 26.91
N ALA A 554 10.25 -8.53 26.64
CA ALA A 554 10.87 -7.55 27.51
C ALA A 554 10.17 -7.45 28.88
N LEU A 555 8.83 -7.41 28.90
CA LEU A 555 8.04 -7.46 30.15
C LEU A 555 8.29 -8.76 30.94
N SER A 556 8.44 -9.89 30.25
CA SER A 556 8.77 -11.15 30.92
C SER A 556 10.16 -11.14 31.56
N GLN A 557 11.14 -10.49 30.93
CA GLN A 557 12.50 -10.36 31.47
C GLN A 557 12.55 -9.42 32.68
N GLN A 558 11.77 -8.33 32.65
CA GLN A 558 11.63 -7.41 33.78
C GLN A 558 11.07 -8.10 35.03
N SER A 559 10.16 -9.07 34.86
CA SER A 559 9.53 -9.80 35.97
C SER A 559 10.42 -10.85 36.66
N ARG A 560 11.61 -11.19 36.11
CA ARG A 560 12.48 -12.24 36.66
C ARG A 560 13.21 -11.75 37.92
N LYS A 561 12.87 -12.36 39.07
CA LYS A 561 13.55 -12.12 40.36
C LYS A 561 14.98 -12.68 40.31
N GLY A 562 15.98 -11.86 40.66
CA GLY A 562 17.38 -12.29 40.82
C GLY A 562 18.42 -11.62 39.92
N ALA A 563 18.04 -10.67 39.07
CA ALA A 563 18.99 -9.90 38.26
C ALA A 563 19.70 -8.80 39.08
N GLY A 564 21.00 -8.59 38.87
CA GLY A 564 21.72 -7.48 39.51
C GLY A 564 21.16 -6.11 39.09
N LYS A 565 21.40 -5.05 39.89
CA LYS A 565 20.83 -3.69 39.69
C LYS A 565 20.95 -3.17 38.25
N LEU A 566 22.12 -3.34 37.61
CA LEU A 566 22.36 -2.92 36.23
C LEU A 566 21.51 -3.71 35.22
N GLN A 567 21.37 -5.01 35.41
CA GLN A 567 20.60 -5.88 34.51
C GLN A 567 19.10 -5.64 34.64
N ALA A 568 18.62 -5.29 35.84
CA ALA A 568 17.25 -4.86 36.07
C ALA A 568 16.96 -3.51 35.38
N ALA A 569 17.88 -2.54 35.45
CA ALA A 569 17.73 -1.24 34.78
C ALA A 569 17.70 -1.37 33.25
N VAL A 570 18.58 -2.18 32.67
CA VAL A 570 18.58 -2.46 31.22
C VAL A 570 17.30 -3.18 30.79
N ALA A 571 16.84 -4.17 31.56
CA ALA A 571 15.59 -4.88 31.25
C ALA A 571 14.37 -3.95 31.30
N ALA A 572 14.33 -3.01 32.25
CA ALA A 572 13.28 -2.00 32.34
C ALA A 572 13.30 -1.04 31.12
N GLN A 573 14.46 -0.52 30.74
CA GLN A 573 14.59 0.36 29.56
C GLN A 573 14.16 -0.36 28.27
N VAL A 574 14.56 -1.62 28.10
CA VAL A 574 14.15 -2.42 26.93
C VAL A 574 12.64 -2.65 26.92
N ALA A 575 12.02 -2.88 28.08
CA ALA A 575 10.57 -3.04 28.21
C ALA A 575 9.82 -1.74 27.91
N GLU A 576 10.32 -0.60 28.37
CA GLU A 576 9.78 0.72 28.07
C GLU A 576 9.85 1.02 26.57
N THR A 577 11.03 0.91 25.95
CA THR A 577 11.19 1.13 24.50
C THR A 577 10.31 0.20 23.68
N ALA A 578 10.24 -1.09 24.03
CA ALA A 578 9.38 -2.04 23.32
C ALA A 578 7.88 -1.73 23.50
N THR A 579 7.50 -1.17 24.64
CA THR A 579 6.12 -0.71 24.90
C THR A 579 5.81 0.53 24.09
N SER A 580 6.70 1.52 24.05
CA SER A 580 6.51 2.74 23.25
C SER A 580 6.41 2.43 21.74
N VAL A 581 7.24 1.50 21.22
CA VAL A 581 7.15 1.07 19.82
C VAL A 581 5.82 0.37 19.54
N TRP A 582 5.37 -0.51 20.44
CA TRP A 582 4.06 -1.14 20.30
C TRP A 582 2.93 -0.12 20.30
N GLU A 583 2.95 0.82 21.26
CA GLU A 583 1.93 1.88 21.36
C GLU A 583 1.93 2.77 20.13
N ALA A 584 3.08 3.22 19.65
CA ALA A 584 3.19 4.02 18.42
C ALA A 584 2.65 3.31 17.16
N LEU A 585 2.66 1.96 17.15
CA LEU A 585 2.14 1.16 16.03
C LEU A 585 0.66 0.77 16.18
N THR A 586 0.06 0.94 17.36
CA THR A 586 -1.26 0.35 17.67
C THR A 586 -2.26 1.28 18.36
N LYS A 587 -1.81 2.35 19.02
CA LYS A 587 -2.69 3.38 19.59
C LYS A 587 -2.95 4.46 18.56
N ASP A 588 -4.22 4.84 18.44
CA ASP A 588 -4.63 6.03 17.71
C ASP A 588 -4.42 7.27 18.62
N SER A 589 -4.16 8.45 18.04
CA SER A 589 -3.84 9.68 18.79
C SER A 589 -5.00 10.26 19.61
N ASP A 590 -6.21 9.67 19.51
CA ASP A 590 -7.44 10.15 20.14
C ASP A 590 -7.72 9.55 21.54
N ASP A 591 -6.89 8.62 22.04
CA ASP A 591 -7.06 7.94 23.33
C ASP A 591 -6.58 8.76 24.56
N ASP A 592 -6.41 10.08 24.43
CA ASP A 592 -6.19 10.94 25.59
C ASP A 592 -7.50 11.07 26.38
N ASP A 593 -7.62 10.23 27.41
CA ASP A 593 -8.65 10.25 28.44
C ASP A 593 -8.89 11.70 28.92
N SER A 594 -9.99 12.27 28.46
CA SER A 594 -10.51 13.55 28.93
C SER A 594 -11.10 13.40 30.34
N SER A 595 -10.23 13.15 31.32
CA SER A 595 -10.56 13.30 32.73
C SER A 595 -9.32 13.71 33.52
N GLY A 596 -9.11 15.02 33.67
CA GLY A 596 -8.09 15.55 34.56
C GLY A 596 -7.67 16.96 34.18
N GLU A 597 -8.32 17.95 34.78
CA GLU A 597 -7.91 19.36 34.76
C GLU A 597 -6.43 19.52 35.11
N GLU A 598 -5.64 20.14 34.23
CA GLU A 598 -5.07 21.47 34.46
C GLU A 598 -4.31 21.92 33.20
N ALA A 599 -4.80 23.01 32.63
CA ALA A 599 -4.15 23.73 31.54
C ALA A 599 -2.79 24.26 31.97
N ILE A 600 -1.72 23.74 31.37
CA ILE A 600 -0.48 24.50 31.20
C ILE A 600 -0.33 24.79 29.70
N GLN A 601 -0.59 26.06 29.37
CA GLN A 601 -0.31 26.68 28.08
C GLN A 601 1.11 26.36 27.60
N GLY A 602 1.21 25.91 26.35
CA GLY A 602 2.43 25.92 25.58
C GLY A 602 2.13 25.47 24.15
N GLU A 603 2.33 26.35 23.19
CA GLU A 603 2.20 26.14 21.74
C GLU A 603 3.10 25.00 21.22
N PHE A 604 2.83 23.74 21.52
CA PHE A 604 3.62 22.63 20.98
C PHE A 604 2.71 21.40 20.88
N MET A 605 2.35 21.03 19.64
CA MET A 605 2.00 19.67 19.15
C MET A 605 1.13 19.67 17.88
N ASN A 606 0.88 20.82 17.24
CA ASN A 606 0.25 20.84 15.90
C ASN A 606 1.28 20.66 14.77
N ASP A 607 1.86 19.47 14.66
CA ASP A 607 2.47 19.01 13.40
C ASP A 607 2.61 17.47 13.40
N PRO A 608 2.06 16.74 12.42
CA PRO A 608 2.09 15.29 12.34
C PRO A 608 3.44 14.76 11.81
N HIS A 609 4.44 15.63 11.68
CA HIS A 609 5.84 15.29 11.48
C HIS A 609 6.54 14.89 12.79
N SER A 610 5.83 14.33 13.78
CA SER A 610 6.30 14.11 15.15
C SER A 610 7.33 12.98 15.34
N GLY A 611 8.13 12.69 14.31
CA GLY A 611 9.44 12.05 14.50
C GLY A 611 10.47 13.11 14.91
N LEU A 612 11.32 12.81 15.88
CA LEU A 612 12.50 13.65 16.13
C LEU A 612 13.47 13.42 14.97
N PHE A 613 13.72 14.44 14.15
CA PHE A 613 14.67 14.33 13.04
C PHE A 613 15.98 15.04 13.39
N LEU A 614 17.07 14.53 12.85
CA LEU A 614 18.38 15.15 12.99
C LEU A 614 18.38 16.50 12.26
N ALA A 615 18.66 17.60 12.97
CA ALA A 615 18.62 18.93 12.37
C ALA A 615 19.76 19.21 11.37
N ARG A 616 20.91 18.55 11.55
CA ARG A 616 22.14 18.79 10.78
C ARG A 616 22.77 17.47 10.34
N ASN A 617 23.55 17.50 9.28
CA ASN A 617 24.38 16.36 8.90
C ASN A 617 25.42 16.10 9.99
N VAL A 618 25.75 14.83 10.20
CA VAL A 618 26.96 14.40 10.90
C VAL A 618 27.88 13.81 9.86
N TYR A 619 29.04 14.41 9.67
CA TYR A 619 30.07 14.00 8.74
C TYR A 619 31.17 13.21 9.46
N LEU A 620 31.69 12.19 8.78
CA LEU A 620 32.98 11.60 9.05
C LEU A 620 34.03 12.27 8.15
N TYR A 621 35.11 12.78 8.76
CA TYR A 621 36.24 13.28 8.00
C TYR A 621 37.15 12.13 7.57
N VAL A 622 37.48 12.10 6.28
CA VAL A 622 38.32 11.07 5.63
C VAL A 622 39.58 11.66 4.99
N GLY A 623 39.88 12.94 5.26
CA GLY A 623 41.10 13.61 4.79
C GLY A 623 42.30 13.42 5.73
N ASP A 624 43.35 14.21 5.51
CA ASP A 624 44.55 14.20 6.34
C ASP A 624 44.30 14.88 7.70
N ALA A 625 44.51 14.15 8.80
CA ALA A 625 44.31 14.67 10.15
C ALA A 625 45.22 15.87 10.47
N ALA A 626 46.36 16.03 9.78
CA ALA A 626 47.23 17.19 9.95
C ALA A 626 46.57 18.51 9.47
N ALA A 627 45.52 18.42 8.65
CA ALA A 627 44.75 19.58 8.18
C ALA A 627 43.67 20.04 9.17
N LEU A 628 43.44 19.30 10.26
CA LEU A 628 42.44 19.64 11.26
C LEU A 628 43.00 20.65 12.27
N THR A 629 42.15 21.59 12.69
CA THR A 629 42.48 22.60 13.69
C THR A 629 41.67 22.41 14.98
N SER A 630 42.03 23.13 16.05
CA SER A 630 41.25 23.16 17.30
C SER A 630 40.17 24.25 17.32
N ALA A 631 39.87 24.86 16.17
CA ALA A 631 38.88 25.92 16.07
C ALA A 631 37.45 25.40 16.24
N ALA A 632 36.57 26.27 16.75
CA ALA A 632 35.16 25.96 17.01
C ALA A 632 34.35 25.71 15.72
N THR A 633 34.76 26.29 14.59
CA THR A 633 34.31 25.93 13.24
C THR A 633 35.52 25.82 12.32
N GLN A 634 35.42 25.01 11.28
CA GLN A 634 36.51 24.70 10.33
C GLN A 634 35.97 24.67 8.91
N GLN A 635 36.75 25.20 7.97
CA GLN A 635 36.44 25.06 6.55
C GLN A 635 37.19 23.86 5.99
N LEU A 636 36.45 22.81 5.62
CA LEU A 636 37.02 21.56 5.11
C LEU A 636 36.55 21.29 3.68
N PRO A 637 37.39 20.69 2.82
CA PRO A 637 36.95 20.28 1.49
C PRO A 637 35.80 19.27 1.59
N TYR A 638 34.69 19.51 0.88
CA TYR A 638 33.55 18.59 0.88
C TYR A 638 33.96 17.16 0.47
N ALA A 639 34.92 17.04 -0.46
CA ALA A 639 35.46 15.75 -0.88
C ALA A 639 36.07 14.92 0.26
N SER A 640 36.58 15.60 1.29
CA SER A 640 37.15 15.01 2.52
C SER A 640 36.11 14.72 3.59
N LEU A 641 34.84 15.04 3.35
CA LEU A 641 33.71 14.73 4.23
C LEU A 641 32.88 13.58 3.63
N ARG A 642 32.42 12.69 4.51
CA ARG A 642 31.44 11.65 4.19
C ARG A 642 30.27 11.81 5.13
N VAL A 643 29.08 12.01 4.59
CA VAL A 643 27.85 12.07 5.41
C VAL A 643 27.70 10.72 6.11
N LEU A 644 27.82 10.73 7.43
CA LEU A 644 27.67 9.58 8.30
C LEU A 644 26.21 9.46 8.75
N LEU A 645 25.59 10.56 9.18
CA LEU A 645 24.16 10.67 9.42
C LEU A 645 23.65 11.91 8.68
N ALA A 646 22.60 11.76 7.89
CA ALA A 646 22.08 12.88 7.10
C ALA A 646 21.21 13.82 7.95
N HIS A 647 21.21 15.10 7.62
CA HIS A 647 20.17 16.02 8.05
C HIS A 647 18.81 15.41 7.69
N SER A 648 17.80 15.62 8.53
CA SER A 648 16.48 14.99 8.46
C SER A 648 16.44 13.46 8.63
N ALA A 649 17.50 12.81 9.11
CA ALA A 649 17.43 11.40 9.50
C ALA A 649 16.50 11.23 10.71
N ALA A 650 15.52 10.32 10.62
CA ALA A 650 14.60 10.02 11.72
C ALA A 650 15.35 9.42 12.90
N LEU A 651 15.15 9.96 14.11
CA LEU A 651 15.77 9.48 15.34
C LEU A 651 14.86 8.44 16.03
N PRO A 652 15.43 7.33 16.54
CA PRO A 652 16.85 7.01 16.50
C PRO A 652 17.31 6.50 15.12
N CYS A 653 18.45 6.99 14.63
CA CYS A 653 19.10 6.49 13.42
C CYS A 653 20.43 5.82 13.74
N ARG A 654 20.80 4.81 12.94
CA ARG A 654 22.02 4.02 13.15
C ARG A 654 22.76 3.77 11.85
N VAL A 655 24.09 3.85 11.90
CA VAL A 655 25.00 3.42 10.85
C VAL A 655 26.05 2.46 11.40
N ALA A 656 26.39 1.45 10.60
CA ALA A 656 27.38 0.44 10.91
C ALA A 656 28.57 0.57 9.95
N LEU A 657 29.78 0.73 10.50
CA LEU A 657 31.03 0.80 9.74
C LEU A 657 31.87 -0.45 10.07
N PRO A 658 32.14 -1.34 9.09
CA PRO A 658 33.04 -2.47 9.31
C PRO A 658 34.46 -1.96 9.57
N TRP A 659 35.16 -2.57 10.54
CA TRP A 659 36.54 -2.23 10.87
C TRP A 659 37.39 -3.49 11.03
N SER A 660 38.43 -3.59 10.20
CA SER A 660 39.39 -4.69 10.19
C SER A 660 40.75 -4.17 10.65
N PRO A 661 41.01 -4.09 11.96
CA PRO A 661 42.31 -3.66 12.48
C PRO A 661 43.43 -4.64 12.09
N GLY A 662 44.60 -4.09 11.75
CA GLY A 662 45.77 -4.88 11.37
C GLY A 662 46.52 -5.56 12.52
N SER A 663 46.18 -5.24 13.78
CA SER A 663 46.78 -5.84 14.98
C SER A 663 45.85 -5.72 16.21
N THR A 664 46.15 -6.46 17.27
CA THR A 664 45.46 -6.41 18.58
C THR A 664 45.62 -5.07 19.30
N GLU A 665 46.66 -4.32 18.97
CA GLU A 665 46.95 -3.01 19.56
C GLU A 665 46.49 -1.84 18.69
N ALA A 666 45.90 -2.12 17.52
CA ALA A 666 45.49 -1.09 16.58
C ALA A 666 44.52 -0.09 17.22
N ARG A 667 44.76 1.18 16.94
CA ARG A 667 43.90 2.30 17.34
C ARG A 667 43.47 3.06 16.11
N VAL A 668 42.24 3.56 16.13
CA VAL A 668 41.72 4.49 15.12
C VAL A 668 41.15 5.70 15.84
N VAL A 669 41.35 6.88 15.25
CA VAL A 669 40.75 8.13 15.73
C VAL A 669 39.78 8.60 14.67
N LEU A 670 38.53 8.85 15.07
CA LEU A 670 37.49 9.33 14.17
C LEU A 670 37.15 10.78 14.47
N TYR A 671 37.26 11.62 13.46
CA TYR A 671 36.89 13.02 13.54
C TYR A 671 35.51 13.22 12.93
N LEU A 672 34.58 13.62 13.78
CA LEU A 672 33.18 13.83 13.42
C LEU A 672 32.87 15.32 13.41
N PHE A 673 32.10 15.73 12.42
CA PHE A 673 31.72 17.12 12.20
C PHE A 673 30.21 17.24 11.99
N THR A 674 29.65 18.41 12.28
CA THR A 674 28.27 18.80 12.00
C THR A 674 28.26 20.05 11.14
N ASP A 675 27.16 20.32 10.43
CA ASP A 675 26.97 21.63 9.79
C ASP A 675 27.18 22.76 10.82
N ALA A 676 27.84 23.85 10.41
CA ALA A 676 28.05 25.01 11.26
C ALA A 676 26.82 25.94 11.34
N HIS A 677 25.96 25.90 10.31
CA HIS A 677 24.76 26.73 10.15
C HIS A 677 23.51 25.85 10.00
N ASP A 678 22.33 26.40 10.31
CA ASP A 678 21.05 25.67 10.31
C ASP A 678 20.49 25.38 8.91
N THR A 679 20.94 26.12 7.89
CA THR A 679 20.61 25.85 6.49
C THR A 679 21.70 24.99 5.84
N PRO A 680 21.37 23.83 5.23
CA PRO A 680 22.35 23.03 4.52
C PRO A 680 22.94 23.86 3.38
N SER A 681 24.27 23.92 3.29
CA SER A 681 24.94 24.67 2.22
C SER A 681 24.59 24.05 0.87
N THR A 682 23.80 24.72 0.04
CA THR A 682 23.60 24.36 -1.36
C THR A 682 24.93 24.53 -2.10
N VAL A 683 25.56 23.45 -2.57
CA VAL A 683 26.92 23.51 -3.13
C VAL A 683 26.88 23.72 -4.65
N PRO A 684 27.41 24.85 -5.18
CA PRO A 684 27.92 24.90 -6.55
C PRO A 684 29.28 24.17 -6.62
N ALA A 685 29.60 23.62 -7.78
CA ALA A 685 30.78 22.79 -8.01
C ALA A 685 32.10 23.50 -7.65
N GLY A 686 32.62 23.19 -6.45
CA GLY A 686 33.95 23.58 -5.95
C GLY A 686 33.90 24.68 -4.89
N ASP A 687 33.94 24.32 -3.59
CA ASP A 687 34.76 24.94 -2.54
C ASP A 687 34.33 24.48 -1.13
N LEU A 688 35.18 24.80 -0.15
CA LEU A 688 35.17 24.36 1.25
C LEU A 688 33.80 24.50 1.95
N VAL A 689 33.49 23.57 2.86
CA VAL A 689 32.29 23.59 3.70
C VAL A 689 32.67 23.95 5.13
N GLU A 690 31.95 24.89 5.72
CA GLU A 690 32.13 25.25 7.13
C GLU A 690 31.41 24.25 8.03
N VAL A 691 32.16 23.61 8.92
CA VAL A 691 31.68 22.56 9.81
C VAL A 691 32.14 22.78 11.25
N ARG A 692 31.38 22.26 12.20
CA ARG A 692 31.70 22.29 13.64
C ARG A 692 32.14 20.90 14.10
N PRO A 693 33.28 20.74 14.80
CA PRO A 693 33.67 19.45 15.35
C PRO A 693 32.68 18.99 16.42
N VAL A 694 32.21 17.76 16.32
CA VAL A 694 31.34 17.13 17.32
C VAL A 694 32.13 16.82 18.60
N ASN A 695 33.40 16.47 18.45
CA ASN A 695 34.35 16.25 19.53
C ASN A 695 35.73 16.75 19.11
N CYS A 696 36.27 17.74 19.84
CA CYS A 696 37.52 18.42 19.50
C CYS A 696 38.77 17.52 19.54
N SER A 697 38.74 16.38 20.26
CA SER A 697 39.86 15.44 20.32
C SER A 697 39.73 14.25 19.36
N GLY A 698 38.63 14.16 18.63
CA GLY A 698 38.24 12.93 17.93
C GLY A 698 37.89 11.80 18.90
N VAL A 699 37.23 10.76 18.38
CA VAL A 699 36.85 9.57 19.15
C VAL A 699 37.91 8.50 18.94
N VAL A 700 38.63 8.16 20.00
CA VAL A 700 39.67 7.12 19.97
C VAL A 700 39.05 5.76 20.25
N LEU A 701 39.29 4.81 19.35
CA LEU A 701 38.82 3.44 19.45
C LEU A 701 40.02 2.50 19.41
N SER A 702 40.03 1.49 20.29
CA SER A 702 41.14 0.53 20.41
C SER A 702 40.65 -0.90 20.23
N ALA A 703 41.30 -1.63 19.31
CA ALA A 703 41.06 -3.05 19.08
C ALA A 703 41.34 -3.90 20.33
N ALA A 704 42.22 -3.43 21.24
CA ALA A 704 42.55 -4.10 22.49
C ALA A 704 41.31 -4.34 23.38
N THR A 705 40.33 -3.43 23.34
CA THR A 705 39.06 -3.57 24.09
C THR A 705 38.18 -4.71 23.56
N ALA A 706 38.44 -5.16 22.33
CA ALA A 706 37.65 -6.18 21.65
C ALA A 706 38.34 -7.55 21.57
N VAL A 707 39.54 -7.70 22.12
CA VAL A 707 40.26 -8.98 22.15
C VAL A 707 39.44 -10.01 22.95
N ALA A 708 39.26 -11.21 22.38
CA ALA A 708 38.58 -12.30 23.07
C ALA A 708 39.47 -12.89 24.17
N ARG A 709 38.89 -13.67 25.11
CA ARG A 709 39.65 -14.26 26.24
C ARG A 709 40.77 -15.20 25.79
N ASP A 710 40.70 -15.72 24.56
CA ASP A 710 41.69 -16.59 23.93
C ASP A 710 42.78 -15.83 23.15
N GLY A 711 42.77 -14.49 23.19
CA GLY A 711 43.74 -13.64 22.50
C GLY A 711 43.47 -13.44 21.00
N THR A 712 42.39 -14.00 20.46
CA THR A 712 42.05 -13.86 19.04
C THR A 712 41.32 -12.56 18.73
N LEU A 713 41.54 -12.04 17.53
CA LEU A 713 40.85 -10.86 17.02
C LEU A 713 39.70 -11.26 16.10
N SER A 714 38.47 -11.03 16.55
CA SER A 714 37.28 -11.16 15.72
C SER A 714 37.11 -9.94 14.80
N PRO A 715 36.43 -10.07 13.63
CA PRO A 715 36.03 -8.91 12.85
C PRO A 715 35.22 -7.93 13.71
N LEU A 716 35.49 -6.63 13.56
CA LEU A 716 34.88 -5.59 14.38
C LEU A 716 33.95 -4.72 13.55
N CYS A 717 32.96 -4.12 14.20
CA CYS A 717 32.13 -3.09 13.63
C CYS A 717 32.01 -1.91 14.59
N LEU A 718 32.02 -0.71 14.01
CA LEU A 718 31.71 0.53 14.67
C LEU A 718 30.25 0.89 14.40
N ILE A 719 29.45 0.90 15.45
CA ILE A 719 28.04 1.26 15.40
C ILE A 719 27.92 2.70 15.89
N VAL A 720 27.39 3.58 15.06
CA VAL A 720 27.07 4.96 15.42
C VAL A 720 25.56 5.09 15.45
N THR A 721 25.01 5.41 16.62
CA THR A 721 23.57 5.61 16.82
C THR A 721 23.34 7.04 17.29
N ALA A 722 22.45 7.78 16.63
CA ALA A 722 21.92 9.04 17.13
C ALA A 722 20.51 8.81 17.65
N GLN A 723 20.19 9.37 18.82
CA GLN A 723 18.90 9.28 19.46
C GLN A 723 18.59 10.58 20.19
N ALA A 724 17.33 10.99 20.22
CA ALA A 724 16.92 12.13 21.03
C ALA A 724 16.75 11.70 22.49
N LYS A 725 17.26 12.51 23.43
CA LYS A 725 17.05 12.35 24.87
C LYS A 725 16.70 13.68 25.51
N TRP A 726 15.93 13.63 26.59
CA TRP A 726 15.74 14.77 27.46
C TRP A 726 16.96 14.94 28.38
N ASN A 727 17.50 16.15 28.46
CA ASN A 727 18.53 16.49 29.43
C ASN A 727 17.92 16.83 30.81
N GLU A 728 18.77 17.06 31.82
CA GLU A 728 18.34 17.38 33.20
C GLU A 728 17.55 18.69 33.31
N VAL A 729 17.60 19.54 32.27
CA VAL A 729 16.90 20.84 32.18
C VAL A 729 15.62 20.74 31.34
N SER A 730 15.18 19.52 31.00
CA SER A 730 14.00 19.27 30.16
C SER A 730 14.08 19.85 28.75
N GLU A 731 15.28 19.94 28.17
CA GLU A 731 15.49 20.22 26.75
C GLU A 731 15.80 18.93 25.99
N ARG A 732 15.29 18.79 24.76
CA ARG A 732 15.61 17.67 23.88
C ARG A 732 16.98 17.88 23.25
N VAL A 733 17.90 16.96 23.52
CA VAL A 733 19.24 16.92 22.93
C VAL A 733 19.42 15.66 22.09
N VAL A 734 20.21 15.73 21.02
CA VAL A 734 20.56 14.54 20.24
C VAL A 734 21.83 13.93 20.82
N GLN A 735 21.68 12.78 21.47
CA GLN A 735 22.80 11.98 21.93
C GLN A 735 23.27 11.06 20.81
N VAL A 736 24.56 11.13 20.49
CA VAL A 736 25.23 10.19 19.61
C VAL A 736 26.08 9.23 20.45
N SER A 737 25.81 7.94 20.30
CA SER A 737 26.61 6.86 20.90
C SER A 737 27.40 6.15 19.81
N MET A 738 28.70 6.04 20.01
CA MET A 738 29.61 5.28 19.18
C MET A 738 30.08 4.03 19.92
N GLN A 739 29.86 2.86 19.34
CA GLN A 739 30.10 1.58 19.99
C GLN A 739 30.98 0.70 19.12
N LEU A 740 32.02 0.13 19.73
CA LEU A 740 32.82 -0.92 19.11
C LEU A 740 32.20 -2.26 19.46
N VAL A 741 31.93 -3.08 18.45
CA VAL A 741 31.21 -4.35 18.61
C VAL A 741 31.96 -5.49 17.93
N ARG A 742 32.02 -6.66 18.58
CA ARG A 742 32.50 -7.89 17.93
C ARG A 742 31.45 -8.41 16.96
N VAL A 743 31.84 -8.63 15.71
CA VAL A 743 30.96 -9.25 14.71
C VAL A 743 31.06 -10.77 14.86
N PRO A 744 29.96 -11.48 15.20
CA PRO A 744 29.97 -12.94 15.23
C PRO A 744 30.26 -13.48 13.82
N SER A 745 31.05 -14.56 13.72
CA SER A 745 31.58 -15.13 12.47
C SER A 745 30.55 -15.80 11.56
N VAL A 746 29.31 -15.33 11.52
CA VAL A 746 28.21 -15.90 10.74
C VAL A 746 28.11 -15.14 9.42
N SER A 747 28.47 -15.82 8.33
CA SER A 747 28.36 -15.31 6.97
C SER A 747 26.94 -14.81 6.68
N GLY A 748 26.80 -13.55 6.26
CA GLY A 748 25.53 -12.99 5.78
C GLY A 748 24.75 -12.10 6.76
N THR A 749 25.29 -11.76 7.93
CA THR A 749 24.62 -10.87 8.89
C THR A 749 24.60 -9.40 8.43
N ASN A 750 23.42 -8.79 8.35
CA ASN A 750 23.27 -7.35 8.13
C ASN A 750 23.72 -6.59 9.39
N ILE A 751 24.92 -6.02 9.33
CA ILE A 751 25.60 -5.38 10.46
C ILE A 751 24.80 -4.20 11.05
N ALA A 752 23.94 -3.54 10.25
CA ALA A 752 23.09 -2.45 10.74
C ALA A 752 21.94 -2.93 11.66
N SER A 753 21.52 -4.18 11.52
CA SER A 753 20.43 -4.80 12.30
C SER A 753 20.91 -5.51 13.58
N LEU A 754 22.21 -5.44 13.88
CA LEU A 754 22.81 -6.16 14.98
C LEU A 754 22.19 -5.74 16.33
N VAL A 755 21.65 -6.72 17.07
CA VAL A 755 21.15 -6.51 18.43
C VAL A 755 22.34 -6.33 19.37
N LEU A 756 22.52 -5.11 19.85
CA LEU A 756 23.57 -4.76 20.79
C LEU A 756 23.28 -5.41 22.14
N THR A 757 24.08 -6.41 22.50
CA THR A 757 24.05 -7.02 23.83
C THR A 757 25.34 -6.68 24.59
N PRO A 758 25.32 -6.70 25.94
CA PRO A 758 26.53 -6.48 26.73
C PRO A 758 27.67 -7.46 26.40
N ALA A 759 27.35 -8.63 25.83
CA ALA A 759 28.33 -9.65 25.46
C ALA A 759 29.17 -9.29 24.21
N ILE A 760 28.63 -8.45 23.32
CA ILE A 760 29.27 -8.12 22.04
C ILE A 760 29.82 -6.69 21.99
N VAL A 761 29.31 -5.78 22.83
CA VAL A 761 29.81 -4.41 22.94
C VAL A 761 31.12 -4.40 23.71
N CYS A 762 32.18 -3.91 23.06
CA CYS A 762 33.55 -3.86 23.59
C CYS A 762 33.85 -2.54 24.29
N SER A 763 33.38 -1.43 23.69
CA SER A 763 33.52 -0.08 24.25
C SER A 763 32.40 0.81 23.73
N THR A 764 32.12 1.88 24.48
CA THR A 764 31.08 2.87 24.16
C THR A 764 31.62 4.26 24.48
N SER A 765 31.43 5.18 23.53
CA SER A 765 31.71 6.61 23.68
C SER A 765 30.44 7.37 23.35
N GLU A 766 30.03 8.30 24.21
CA GLU A 766 28.79 9.06 24.05
C GLU A 766 29.10 10.56 24.06
N PHE A 767 28.39 11.31 23.22
CA PHE A 767 28.45 12.77 23.18
C PHE A 767 27.12 13.33 22.72
N VAL A 768 26.90 14.61 22.98
CA VAL A 768 25.67 15.33 22.63
C VAL A 768 25.97 16.27 21.47
N LEU A 769 25.14 16.26 20.43
CA LEU A 769 25.22 17.24 19.34
C LEU A 769 24.69 18.59 19.84
N GLN A 770 25.46 19.65 19.58
CA GLN A 770 25.13 21.03 19.93
C GLN A 770 24.48 21.80 18.79
#